data_AF-A0A8C4V049-F1
#
_entry.id   AF-A0A8C4V049-F1
#
_cell.length_a   1.000
_cell.length_b   1.000
_cell.length_c   1.000
_cell.angle_alpha   90.00
_cell.angle_beta   90.00
_cell.angle_gamma   90.00
#
_symmetry.space_group_name_H-M   'P 1'
#
loop_
_entity.id
_entity.type
_entity.pdbx_description
1 polymer ?
#
loop_
_entity_poly.entity_id
_entity_poly.type
_entity_poly.pdbx_seq_one_letter_code
_entity_poly.pdbx_strand_id
1 'polypeptide(L)'
;AAPFLFREQKQMIETGKATGQSKQDSPGVCGALGRIKKPTYFCLQLLQEKLSELSFELKSAQETSQMQDLTIQNLNEALKSKESKTEELYRIIEGQNETMARLRDKLHRSHLGQLQVSENLLSSQEQQMSLLDLQNTLFCTKLEMQKLKRAQHQKEHQLAEARRATQLLETMVHEEEQQKEATWKHNQELRAVVQQLETELQDKAQQLQTVEWEKCRELQAQEQCFQHLNQQLARKEQLLQESRELLQCQQSLDKSPAAMNAMLEKLQQRVSDRDTALERAVDEKFCALEKKEQELQQLRLSIRERGSDLERLRNVLSSNEATIHSLESLLKAKTLELEQVSATCQNLRWLKEEIEAKSCSRQKEQEGIIQQLQTCLHDRNKEVEELTATLLCKLGPGQSEVAEKLCLRLQHKEKMLQDLLSDRNRQTMEHDAEIRELLQAVSTKEQQSRAAAQKMAHALAERSCELQLLRQHMLGKEPVGMQSVGARLSKQDKQPVQVRIMPCVSLPVYPCSNQTVFAVMTSAAELEKDLVNAREELELMAKKERESRRELTALQSVIATQEEELQVQASDIESLTRTVQIKEDLIKDLQMQLVDPEEIPVVERLTQEVLVLREKVAIAESRGQEATGNRRQQLLLTLEGLVAERNRLNEALQAERQLCSSLVKFHMHPDSAARDHTLQVELEGVRKLRGQLEEALGRSLEFLNRLETQDAIGGGEQERVRVLPQHAF
;
A
#
# COMPACT_ATOMS: atom_id res chain seq x y z
N ALA A 1 -29.04 -20.46 -23.34
CA ALA A 1 -29.44 -20.01 -24.70
C ALA A 1 -28.44 -20.40 -25.81
N ALA A 2 -27.17 -20.70 -25.51
CA ALA A 2 -26.16 -21.08 -26.51
C ALA A 2 -26.26 -22.49 -27.18
N PRO A 3 -26.96 -23.53 -26.66
CA PRO A 3 -26.96 -24.83 -27.32
C PRO A 3 -27.98 -25.01 -28.46
N PHE A 4 -28.85 -24.03 -28.72
CA PHE A 4 -29.86 -24.12 -29.79
C PHE A 4 -29.34 -23.68 -31.17
N LEU A 5 -28.39 -22.75 -31.23
CA LEU A 5 -27.88 -22.20 -32.50
C LEU A 5 -26.94 -23.16 -33.24
N PHE A 6 -26.28 -24.08 -32.54
CA PHE A 6 -25.41 -25.09 -33.16
C PHE A 6 -26.19 -26.21 -33.86
N ARG A 7 -27.48 -26.40 -33.52
CA ARG A 7 -28.31 -27.47 -34.10
C ARG A 7 -28.90 -27.06 -35.46
N GLU A 8 -29.28 -25.80 -35.63
CA GLU A 8 -29.78 -25.29 -36.92
C GLU A 8 -28.66 -25.10 -37.96
N GLN A 9 -27.45 -24.77 -37.53
CA GLN A 9 -26.31 -24.60 -38.45
C GLN A 9 -25.84 -25.93 -39.06
N LYS A 10 -26.02 -27.05 -38.34
CA LYS A 10 -25.68 -28.39 -38.84
C LYS A 10 -26.73 -28.94 -39.82
N GLN A 11 -28.01 -28.59 -39.67
CA GLN A 11 -29.09 -29.00 -40.59
C GLN A 11 -29.06 -28.29 -41.95
N MET A 12 -28.52 -27.06 -42.02
CA MET A 12 -28.37 -26.32 -43.27
C MET A 12 -27.21 -26.83 -44.16
N ILE A 13 -26.22 -27.52 -43.57
CA ILE A 13 -25.06 -28.04 -44.31
C ILE A 13 -25.35 -29.44 -44.89
N GLU A 14 -26.20 -30.23 -44.23
CA GLU A 14 -26.60 -31.57 -44.72
C GLU A 14 -27.62 -31.52 -45.87
N THR A 15 -28.46 -30.48 -45.94
CA THR A 15 -29.47 -30.32 -47.01
C THR A 15 -28.89 -29.80 -48.33
N GLY A 16 -27.68 -29.21 -48.33
CA GLY A 16 -27.02 -28.69 -49.53
C GLY A 16 -26.28 -29.74 -50.40
N LYS A 17 -26.15 -30.99 -49.93
CA LYS A 17 -25.41 -32.05 -50.64
C LYS A 17 -26.28 -33.05 -51.41
N ALA A 18 -27.61 -32.93 -51.37
CA ALA A 18 -28.52 -33.97 -51.87
C ALA A 18 -29.18 -33.71 -53.24
N THR A 19 -28.93 -32.60 -53.93
CA THR A 19 -29.58 -32.34 -55.23
C THR A 19 -28.59 -31.95 -56.32
N GLY A 20 -27.85 -32.94 -56.83
CA GLY A 20 -27.29 -32.88 -58.16
C GLY A 20 -28.25 -33.59 -59.12
N GLN A 21 -28.98 -32.82 -59.95
CA GLN A 21 -29.45 -33.15 -61.30
C GLN A 21 -30.55 -32.17 -61.72
N SER A 22 -30.22 -31.22 -62.59
CA SER A 22 -30.98 -30.85 -63.79
C SER A 22 -30.45 -29.52 -64.35
N LYS A 23 -30.04 -29.54 -65.62
CA LYS A 23 -29.64 -28.35 -66.41
C LYS A 23 -30.90 -27.58 -66.81
N GLN A 24 -30.89 -26.26 -66.68
CA GLN A 24 -31.45 -25.37 -67.71
C GLN A 24 -30.95 -23.93 -67.56
N ASP A 25 -30.74 -23.32 -68.72
CA ASP A 25 -30.11 -22.04 -69.00
C ASP A 25 -30.82 -20.83 -68.35
N SER A 26 -30.03 -19.93 -67.73
CA SER A 26 -30.34 -18.52 -67.50
C SER A 26 -29.08 -17.76 -67.03
N PRO A 27 -28.44 -16.91 -67.87
CA PRO A 27 -27.21 -16.20 -67.49
C PRO A 27 -27.43 -15.00 -66.54
N GLY A 28 -28.67 -14.66 -66.18
CA GLY A 28 -28.99 -13.41 -65.48
C GLY A 28 -29.07 -13.47 -63.96
N VAL A 29 -29.31 -14.62 -63.35
CA VAL A 29 -29.74 -14.69 -61.93
C VAL A 29 -28.63 -15.10 -60.96
N CYS A 30 -27.61 -15.86 -61.41
CA CYS A 30 -26.44 -16.17 -60.59
C CYS A 30 -25.53 -14.96 -60.31
N GLY A 31 -25.49 -13.98 -61.22
CA GLY A 31 -24.72 -12.74 -61.04
C GLY A 31 -25.33 -11.78 -59.99
N ALA A 32 -26.66 -11.74 -59.88
CA ALA A 32 -27.35 -10.87 -58.94
C ALA A 32 -27.29 -11.39 -57.49
N LEU A 33 -27.46 -12.70 -57.27
CA LEU A 33 -27.33 -13.32 -55.95
C LEU A 33 -25.89 -13.31 -55.43
N GLY A 34 -24.89 -13.45 -56.30
CA GLY A 34 -23.47 -13.32 -55.93
C GLY A 34 -23.03 -11.88 -55.60
N ARG A 35 -23.63 -10.87 -56.26
CA ARG A 35 -23.37 -9.45 -55.99
C ARG A 35 -24.04 -8.93 -54.71
N ILE A 36 -25.13 -9.55 -54.26
CA ILE A 36 -25.80 -9.18 -53.00
C ILE A 36 -25.18 -9.92 -51.80
N LYS A 37 -24.74 -11.18 -51.96
CA LYS A 37 -24.16 -12.01 -50.88
C LYS A 37 -22.78 -11.57 -50.38
N LYS A 38 -21.92 -11.05 -51.27
CA LYS A 38 -20.58 -10.54 -50.88
C LYS A 38 -20.65 -9.31 -49.94
N PRO A 39 -21.42 -8.25 -50.24
CA PRO A 39 -21.55 -7.12 -49.33
C PRO A 39 -22.31 -7.47 -48.04
N THR A 40 -23.28 -8.40 -48.06
CA THR A 40 -23.92 -8.86 -46.82
C THR A 40 -22.99 -9.68 -45.93
N TYR A 41 -22.15 -10.55 -46.50
CA TYR A 41 -21.13 -11.29 -45.74
C TYR A 41 -20.09 -10.33 -45.13
N PHE A 42 -19.63 -9.34 -45.89
CA PHE A 42 -18.70 -8.33 -45.39
C PHE A 42 -19.32 -7.46 -44.29
N CYS A 43 -20.59 -7.03 -44.44
CA CYS A 43 -21.31 -6.32 -43.38
C CYS A 43 -21.52 -7.17 -42.13
N LEU A 44 -21.83 -8.47 -42.27
CA LEU A 44 -21.98 -9.37 -41.13
C LEU A 44 -20.64 -9.60 -40.42
N GLN A 45 -19.54 -9.74 -41.16
CA GLN A 45 -18.20 -9.87 -40.60
C GLN A 45 -17.77 -8.59 -39.87
N LEU A 46 -18.02 -7.41 -40.46
CA LEU A 46 -17.74 -6.13 -39.83
C LEU A 46 -18.60 -5.90 -38.58
N LEU A 47 -19.88 -6.27 -38.62
CA LEU A 47 -20.76 -6.22 -37.43
C LEU A 47 -20.30 -7.20 -36.34
N GLN A 48 -19.76 -8.37 -36.72
CA GLN A 48 -19.24 -9.34 -35.77
C GLN A 48 -17.91 -8.89 -35.16
N GLU A 49 -17.03 -8.28 -35.94
CA GLU A 49 -15.81 -7.63 -35.45
C GLU A 49 -16.17 -6.48 -34.49
N LYS A 50 -17.12 -5.60 -34.86
CA LYS A 50 -17.59 -4.52 -33.98
C LYS A 50 -18.26 -5.03 -32.70
N LEU A 51 -19.01 -6.13 -32.77
CA LEU A 51 -19.55 -6.80 -31.58
C LEU A 51 -18.44 -7.36 -30.69
N SER A 52 -17.40 -7.94 -31.29
CA SER A 52 -16.26 -8.47 -30.54
C SER A 52 -15.44 -7.36 -29.87
N GLU A 53 -15.25 -6.24 -30.57
CA GLU A 53 -14.56 -5.03 -30.08
C GLU A 53 -15.34 -4.41 -28.91
N LEU A 54 -16.65 -4.16 -29.08
CA LEU A 54 -17.51 -3.67 -28.00
C LEU A 54 -17.57 -4.66 -26.82
N SER A 55 -17.50 -5.97 -27.07
CA SER A 55 -17.47 -6.96 -25.99
C SER A 55 -16.15 -6.95 -25.22
N PHE A 56 -15.04 -6.62 -25.90
CA PHE A 56 -13.72 -6.48 -25.28
C PHE A 56 -13.64 -5.18 -24.48
N GLU A 57 -14.13 -4.07 -25.04
CA GLU A 57 -14.24 -2.79 -24.34
C GLU A 57 -15.13 -2.89 -23.11
N LEU A 58 -16.27 -3.58 -23.21
CA LEU A 58 -17.17 -3.81 -22.06
C LEU A 58 -16.48 -4.63 -20.96
N LYS A 59 -15.72 -5.67 -21.32
CA LYS A 59 -14.95 -6.47 -20.35
C LYS A 59 -13.85 -5.65 -19.68
N SER A 60 -13.11 -4.86 -20.47
CA SER A 60 -12.09 -3.94 -19.96
C SER A 60 -12.69 -2.88 -19.01
N ALA A 61 -13.84 -2.30 -19.38
CA ALA A 61 -14.58 -1.38 -18.52
C ALA A 61 -15.12 -2.06 -17.25
N GLN A 62 -15.55 -3.31 -17.34
CA GLN A 62 -16.00 -4.09 -16.19
C GLN A 62 -14.85 -4.43 -15.23
N GLU A 63 -13.68 -4.79 -15.76
CA GLU A 63 -12.46 -5.03 -14.97
C GLU A 63 -11.99 -3.75 -14.27
N THR A 64 -12.00 -2.62 -14.97
CA THR A 64 -11.65 -1.33 -14.35
C THR A 64 -12.66 -0.90 -13.28
N SER A 65 -13.96 -1.11 -13.50
CA SER A 65 -15.01 -0.90 -12.48
C SER A 65 -14.79 -1.77 -11.24
N GLN A 66 -14.48 -3.06 -11.42
CA GLN A 66 -14.19 -3.97 -10.30
C GLN A 66 -12.94 -3.55 -9.52
N MET A 67 -11.89 -3.09 -10.22
CA MET A 67 -10.69 -2.55 -9.57
C MET A 67 -10.99 -1.26 -8.81
N GLN A 68 -11.88 -0.41 -9.32
CA GLN A 68 -12.35 0.78 -8.62
C GLN A 68 -13.16 0.40 -7.38
N ASP A 69 -14.06 -0.58 -7.47
CA ASP A 69 -14.85 -1.08 -6.32
C ASP A 69 -13.96 -1.64 -5.21
N LEU A 70 -12.94 -2.42 -5.56
CA LEU A 70 -11.93 -2.91 -4.61
C LEU A 70 -11.16 -1.75 -3.96
N THR A 71 -10.82 -0.73 -4.72
CA THR A 71 -10.14 0.47 -4.20
C THR A 71 -11.04 1.25 -3.24
N ILE A 72 -12.31 1.43 -3.58
CA ILE A 72 -13.31 2.08 -2.74
C ILE A 72 -13.53 1.27 -1.45
N GLN A 73 -13.57 -0.05 -1.54
CA GLN A 73 -13.68 -0.93 -0.37
C GLN A 73 -12.48 -0.76 0.57
N ASN A 74 -11.26 -0.81 0.04
CA ASN A 74 -10.03 -0.59 0.83
C ASN A 74 -10.01 0.79 1.50
N LEU A 75 -10.42 1.83 0.78
CA LEU A 75 -10.54 3.18 1.34
C LEU A 75 -11.61 3.28 2.42
N ASN A 76 -12.75 2.59 2.25
CA ASN A 76 -13.80 2.52 3.26
C ASN A 76 -13.35 1.78 4.53
N GLU A 77 -12.58 0.71 4.40
CA GLU A 77 -11.99 0.00 5.54
C GLU A 77 -10.97 0.86 6.27
N ALA A 78 -10.12 1.59 5.54
CA ALA A 78 -9.19 2.56 6.11
C ALA A 78 -9.94 3.71 6.84
N LEU A 79 -11.03 4.21 6.26
CA LEU A 79 -11.87 5.25 6.87
C LEU A 79 -12.50 4.74 8.18
N LYS A 80 -13.12 3.57 8.18
CA LYS A 80 -13.69 2.95 9.39
C LYS A 80 -12.64 2.75 10.48
N SER A 81 -11.42 2.35 10.12
CA SER A 81 -10.30 2.25 11.07
C SER A 81 -9.88 3.60 11.65
N LYS A 82 -9.97 4.67 10.86
CA LYS A 82 -9.70 6.03 11.34
C LYS A 82 -10.84 6.55 12.23
N GLU A 83 -12.09 6.29 11.86
CA GLU A 83 -13.29 6.61 12.66
C GLU A 83 -13.23 5.92 14.04
N SER A 84 -12.90 4.63 14.09
CA SER A 84 -12.75 3.90 15.36
C SER A 84 -11.63 4.47 16.24
N LYS A 85 -10.51 4.91 15.63
CA LYS A 85 -9.41 5.59 16.34
C LYS A 85 -9.86 6.94 16.88
N THR A 86 -10.66 7.70 16.13
CA THR A 86 -11.20 8.97 16.61
C THR A 86 -12.19 8.76 17.76
N GLU A 87 -13.06 7.75 17.70
CA GLU A 87 -13.97 7.39 18.81
C GLU A 87 -13.21 6.95 20.08
N GLU A 88 -12.08 6.25 19.92
CA GLU A 88 -11.21 5.92 21.05
C GLU A 88 -10.56 7.17 21.67
N LEU A 89 -10.10 8.11 20.85
CA LEU A 89 -9.59 9.40 21.34
C LEU A 89 -10.67 10.21 22.06
N TYR A 90 -11.91 10.24 21.54
CA TYR A 90 -13.03 10.88 22.24
C TYR A 90 -13.29 10.23 23.61
N ARG A 91 -13.28 8.89 23.71
CA ARG A 91 -13.43 8.18 24.99
C ARG A 91 -12.29 8.49 25.96
N ILE A 92 -11.05 8.63 25.48
CA ILE A 92 -9.90 9.01 26.33
C ILE A 92 -10.07 10.44 26.85
N ILE A 93 -10.48 11.38 25.99
CA ILE A 93 -10.72 12.78 26.37
C ILE A 93 -11.87 12.87 27.38
N GLU A 94 -12.95 12.12 27.19
CA GLU A 94 -14.04 12.03 28.17
C GLU A 94 -13.55 11.48 29.51
N GLY A 95 -12.76 10.40 29.51
CA GLY A 95 -12.15 9.85 30.71
C GLY A 95 -11.22 10.84 31.44
N GLN A 96 -10.45 11.63 30.69
CA GLN A 96 -9.60 12.71 31.24
C GLN A 96 -10.44 13.87 31.79
N ASN A 97 -11.54 14.23 31.13
CA ASN A 97 -12.46 15.26 31.63
C ASN A 97 -13.16 14.82 32.92
N GLU A 98 -13.53 13.55 33.04
CA GLU A 98 -14.05 12.99 34.28
C GLU A 98 -13.00 12.98 35.41
N THR A 99 -11.74 12.64 35.12
CA THR A 99 -10.69 12.70 36.15
C THR A 99 -10.42 14.14 36.57
N MET A 100 -10.43 15.10 35.64
CA MET A 100 -10.37 16.52 35.96
C MET A 100 -11.57 16.98 36.80
N ALA A 101 -12.79 16.55 36.49
CA ALA A 101 -13.97 16.84 37.30
C ALA A 101 -13.84 16.26 38.72
N ARG A 102 -13.41 15.00 38.85
CA ARG A 102 -13.14 14.36 40.14
C ARG A 102 -12.06 15.09 40.95
N LEU A 103 -11.01 15.60 40.29
CA LEU A 103 -9.96 16.39 40.94
C LEU A 103 -10.48 17.75 41.40
N ARG A 104 -11.29 18.43 40.58
CA ARG A 104 -11.99 19.67 40.98
C ARG A 104 -12.93 19.44 42.17
N ASP A 105 -13.68 18.34 42.18
CA ASP A 105 -14.55 17.98 43.31
C ASP A 105 -13.76 17.66 44.59
N LYS A 106 -12.60 17.00 44.46
CA LYS A 106 -11.70 16.74 45.60
C LYS A 106 -11.10 18.05 46.13
N LEU A 107 -10.73 18.96 45.23
CA LEU A 107 -10.23 20.29 45.58
C LEU A 107 -11.33 21.11 46.28
N HIS A 108 -12.56 21.12 45.77
CA HIS A 108 -13.69 21.79 46.41
C HIS A 108 -14.02 21.18 47.79
N ARG A 109 -13.99 19.85 47.92
CA ARG A 109 -14.14 19.16 49.21
C ARG A 109 -13.02 19.47 50.20
N SER A 110 -11.78 19.58 49.73
CA SER A 110 -10.63 19.97 50.56
C SER A 110 -10.75 21.40 51.07
N HIS A 111 -11.17 22.33 50.22
CA HIS A 111 -11.43 23.72 50.63
C HIS A 111 -12.64 23.82 51.57
N LEU A 112 -13.70 23.01 51.38
CA LEU A 112 -14.85 22.97 52.29
C LEU A 112 -14.50 22.35 53.65
N GLY A 113 -13.62 21.35 53.67
CA GLY A 113 -13.09 20.73 54.89
C GLY A 113 -12.16 21.67 55.68
N GLN A 114 -11.37 22.52 55.00
CA GLN A 114 -10.56 23.54 55.67
C GLN A 114 -11.40 24.66 56.31
N LEU A 115 -12.62 24.91 55.83
CA LEU A 115 -13.56 25.88 56.42
C LEU A 115 -14.39 25.30 57.58
N GLN A 116 -14.34 23.99 57.84
CA GLN A 116 -15.01 23.35 58.98
C GLN A 116 -14.08 23.04 60.17
N VAL A 117 -12.77 23.31 60.06
CA VAL A 117 -11.81 23.13 61.16
C VAL A 117 -11.54 24.47 61.83
N SER A 118 -12.56 24.97 62.52
CA SER A 118 -12.44 25.94 63.59
C SER A 118 -13.46 25.58 64.66
N GLU A 119 -13.10 24.63 65.51
CA GLU A 119 -13.23 24.69 66.98
C GLU A 119 -12.91 23.29 67.57
N ASN A 120 -11.92 23.27 68.46
CA ASN A 120 -11.43 22.09 69.14
C ASN A 120 -12.47 21.50 70.09
N LEU A 121 -12.62 20.17 70.10
CA LEU A 121 -12.91 19.36 71.30
C LEU A 121 -12.87 17.85 70.96
N LEU A 122 -12.14 17.05 71.79
CA LEU A 122 -12.36 15.61 72.14
C LEU A 122 -11.30 14.56 71.70
N SER A 123 -10.30 14.34 72.56
CA SER A 123 -9.32 13.24 72.47
C SER A 123 -9.86 11.83 72.78
N SER A 124 -11.09 11.69 73.32
CA SER A 124 -11.76 10.38 73.49
C SER A 124 -12.66 10.01 72.31
N GLN A 125 -13.09 11.00 71.52
CA GLN A 125 -13.92 10.79 70.34
C GLN A 125 -13.04 10.45 69.14
N GLU A 126 -11.83 11.00 69.05
CA GLU A 126 -10.83 10.68 68.02
C GLU A 126 -10.44 9.19 67.95
N GLN A 127 -10.42 8.46 69.07
CA GLN A 127 -10.14 7.01 69.08
C GLN A 127 -11.33 6.16 68.63
N GLN A 128 -12.57 6.56 68.95
CA GLN A 128 -13.78 5.92 68.40
C GLN A 128 -13.99 6.27 66.92
N MET A 129 -13.67 7.50 66.52
CA MET A 129 -13.70 7.96 65.14
C MET A 129 -12.65 7.25 64.30
N SER A 130 -11.42 7.06 64.79
CA SER A 130 -10.38 6.34 64.05
C SER A 130 -10.68 4.83 63.88
N LEU A 131 -11.32 4.20 64.88
CA LEU A 131 -11.75 2.81 64.79
C LEU A 131 -12.95 2.64 63.85
N LEU A 132 -13.88 3.59 63.86
CA LEU A 132 -14.99 3.66 62.90
C LEU A 132 -14.49 3.97 61.48
N ASP A 133 -13.49 4.83 61.34
CA ASP A 133 -12.82 5.13 60.07
C ASP A 133 -12.06 3.90 59.55
N LEU A 134 -11.42 3.12 60.43
CA LEU A 134 -10.79 1.86 60.04
C LEU A 134 -11.82 0.80 59.62
N GLN A 135 -12.96 0.74 60.29
CA GLN A 135 -14.06 -0.15 59.91
C GLN A 135 -14.72 0.27 58.58
N ASN A 136 -14.88 1.57 58.36
CA ASN A 136 -15.37 2.14 57.10
C ASN A 136 -14.39 1.90 55.95
N THR A 137 -13.09 2.08 56.17
CA THR A 137 -12.06 1.79 55.16
C THR A 137 -11.97 0.29 54.86
N LEU A 138 -12.11 -0.59 55.85
CA LEU A 138 -12.21 -2.03 55.64
C LEU A 138 -13.47 -2.42 54.83
N PHE A 139 -14.59 -1.76 55.08
CA PHE A 139 -15.81 -1.98 54.29
C PHE A 139 -15.67 -1.47 52.84
N CYS A 140 -15.11 -0.28 52.65
CA CYS A 140 -14.84 0.29 51.33
C CYS A 140 -13.88 -0.60 50.52
N THR A 141 -12.79 -1.05 51.12
CA THR A 141 -11.82 -1.95 50.47
C THR A 141 -12.44 -3.30 50.13
N LYS A 142 -13.33 -3.86 50.98
CA LYS A 142 -14.07 -5.09 50.67
C LYS A 142 -15.04 -4.92 49.49
N LEU A 143 -15.71 -3.77 49.42
CA LEU A 143 -16.61 -3.44 48.30
C LEU A 143 -15.81 -3.23 47.00
N GLU A 144 -14.67 -2.56 47.08
CA GLU A 144 -13.73 -2.38 45.96
C GLU A 144 -13.19 -3.72 45.46
N MET A 145 -12.75 -4.60 46.36
CA MET A 145 -12.34 -5.96 46.01
C MET A 145 -13.46 -6.73 45.29
N GLN A 146 -14.71 -6.60 45.75
CA GLN A 146 -15.84 -7.25 45.08
C GLN A 146 -16.14 -6.67 43.70
N LYS A 147 -16.00 -5.34 43.53
CA LYS A 147 -16.10 -4.68 42.21
C LYS A 147 -14.99 -5.16 41.27
N LEU A 148 -13.75 -5.24 41.76
CA LEU A 148 -12.61 -5.73 40.99
C LEU A 148 -12.76 -7.20 40.58
N LYS A 149 -13.27 -8.08 41.46
CA LYS A 149 -13.56 -9.48 41.10
C LYS A 149 -14.62 -9.60 39.99
N ARG A 150 -15.68 -8.78 40.03
CA ARG A 150 -16.68 -8.75 38.95
C ARG A 150 -16.07 -8.25 37.64
N ALA A 151 -15.24 -7.21 37.70
CA ALA A 151 -14.53 -6.70 36.53
C ALA A 151 -13.56 -7.74 35.95
N GLN A 152 -12.86 -8.49 36.80
CA GLN A 152 -11.97 -9.58 36.37
C GLN A 152 -12.74 -10.67 35.62
N HIS A 153 -13.85 -11.17 36.16
CA HIS A 153 -14.66 -12.18 35.47
C HIS A 153 -15.23 -11.69 34.13
N GLN A 154 -15.64 -10.42 34.06
CA GLN A 154 -16.05 -9.81 32.80
C GLN A 154 -14.90 -9.76 31.79
N LYS A 155 -13.67 -9.47 32.24
CA LYS A 155 -12.48 -9.48 31.37
C LYS A 155 -12.10 -10.88 30.93
N GLU A 156 -12.20 -11.89 31.79
CA GLU A 156 -11.99 -13.29 31.46
C GLU A 156 -12.98 -13.79 30.40
N HIS A 157 -14.26 -13.41 30.52
CA HIS A 157 -15.28 -13.71 29.52
C HIS A 157 -14.98 -13.05 28.17
N GLN A 158 -14.68 -11.75 28.18
CA GLN A 158 -14.30 -10.99 26.96
C GLN A 158 -13.08 -11.62 26.27
N LEU A 159 -12.10 -12.06 27.05
CA LEU A 159 -10.90 -12.72 26.52
C LEU A 159 -11.21 -14.12 25.96
N ALA A 160 -12.12 -14.88 26.56
CA ALA A 160 -12.57 -16.16 26.02
C ALA A 160 -13.36 -16.00 24.71
N GLU A 161 -14.19 -14.95 24.61
CA GLU A 161 -14.91 -14.60 23.38
C GLU A 161 -13.95 -14.14 22.28
N ALA A 162 -12.97 -13.29 22.62
CA ALA A 162 -11.94 -12.87 21.69
C ALA A 162 -11.15 -14.07 21.15
N ARG A 163 -10.75 -15.02 22.03
CA ARG A 163 -10.08 -16.26 21.60
C ARG A 163 -10.92 -17.10 20.65
N ARG A 164 -12.23 -17.24 20.92
CA ARG A 164 -13.15 -17.94 20.02
C ARG A 164 -13.29 -17.24 18.67
N ALA A 165 -13.38 -15.91 18.67
CA ALA A 165 -13.43 -15.13 17.44
C ALA A 165 -12.12 -15.26 16.64
N THR A 166 -10.96 -15.25 17.29
CA THR A 166 -9.67 -15.48 16.64
C THR A 166 -9.60 -16.87 16.01
N GLN A 167 -10.02 -17.93 16.71
CA GLN A 167 -10.04 -19.29 16.16
C GLN A 167 -10.95 -19.42 14.92
N LEU A 168 -12.12 -18.78 14.94
CA LEU A 168 -13.01 -18.77 13.78
C LEU A 168 -12.40 -18.03 12.59
N LEU A 169 -11.75 -16.89 12.84
CA LEU A 169 -11.02 -16.14 11.81
C LEU A 169 -9.86 -16.97 11.24
N GLU A 170 -9.09 -17.66 12.09
CA GLU A 170 -8.01 -18.56 11.67
C GLU A 170 -8.53 -19.69 10.77
N THR A 171 -9.67 -20.30 11.11
CA THR A 171 -10.28 -21.34 10.26
C THR A 171 -10.76 -20.79 8.92
N MET A 172 -11.41 -19.63 8.90
CA MET A 172 -11.86 -19.01 7.64
C MET A 172 -10.69 -18.60 6.76
N VAL A 173 -9.61 -18.06 7.34
CA VAL A 173 -8.39 -17.73 6.59
C VAL A 173 -7.79 -18.99 5.96
N HIS A 174 -7.73 -20.09 6.71
CA HIS A 174 -7.20 -21.35 6.19
C HIS A 174 -8.07 -21.93 5.06
N GLU A 175 -9.40 -21.87 5.18
CA GLU A 175 -10.34 -22.29 4.12
C GLU A 175 -10.20 -21.43 2.86
N GLU A 176 -10.08 -20.11 3.02
CA GLU A 176 -9.84 -19.17 1.91
C GLU A 176 -8.49 -19.42 1.21
N GLU A 177 -7.44 -19.76 1.96
CA GLU A 177 -6.14 -20.15 1.41
C GLU A 177 -6.24 -21.43 0.58
N GLN A 178 -6.93 -22.45 1.09
CA GLN A 178 -7.16 -23.70 0.33
C GLN A 178 -7.96 -23.45 -0.95
N GLN A 179 -8.97 -22.58 -0.89
CA GLN A 179 -9.77 -22.21 -2.06
C GLN A 179 -8.95 -21.44 -3.10
N LYS A 180 -8.08 -20.53 -2.66
CA LYS A 180 -7.12 -19.83 -3.55
C LYS A 180 -6.14 -20.81 -4.20
N GLU A 181 -5.67 -21.82 -3.47
CA GLU A 181 -4.78 -22.84 -4.04
C GLU A 181 -5.50 -23.71 -5.08
N ALA A 182 -6.74 -24.13 -4.79
CA ALA A 182 -7.54 -24.91 -5.73
C ALA A 182 -7.87 -24.13 -7.01
N THR A 183 -8.25 -22.86 -6.86
CA THR A 183 -8.52 -21.97 -8.01
C THR A 183 -7.25 -21.67 -8.80
N TRP A 184 -6.10 -21.49 -8.14
CA TRP A 184 -4.82 -21.31 -8.81
C TRP A 184 -4.42 -22.55 -9.64
N LYS A 185 -4.56 -23.76 -9.08
CA LYS A 185 -4.30 -25.02 -9.80
C LYS A 185 -5.20 -25.16 -11.03
N HIS A 186 -6.50 -24.91 -10.88
CA HIS A 186 -7.43 -24.95 -12.01
C HIS A 186 -7.08 -23.93 -13.10
N ASN A 187 -6.70 -22.71 -12.71
CA ASN A 187 -6.24 -21.70 -13.67
C ASN A 187 -4.94 -22.12 -14.38
N GLN A 188 -4.02 -22.77 -13.67
CA GLN A 188 -2.80 -23.30 -14.26
C GLN A 188 -3.09 -24.40 -15.29
N GLU A 189 -4.00 -25.32 -14.98
CA GLU A 189 -4.46 -26.36 -15.91
C GLU A 189 -5.13 -25.76 -17.13
N LEU A 190 -6.00 -24.76 -16.96
CA LEU A 190 -6.63 -24.05 -18.09
C LEU A 190 -5.60 -23.37 -18.98
N ARG A 191 -4.59 -22.70 -18.40
CA ARG A 191 -3.50 -22.08 -19.17
C ARG A 191 -2.71 -23.13 -19.95
N ALA A 192 -2.44 -24.29 -19.35
CA ALA A 192 -1.75 -25.38 -20.04
C ALA A 192 -2.58 -25.91 -21.22
N VAL A 193 -3.89 -26.10 -21.05
CA VAL A 193 -4.79 -26.53 -22.13
C VAL A 193 -4.88 -25.48 -23.25
N VAL A 194 -4.97 -24.20 -22.90
CA VAL A 194 -4.99 -23.11 -23.90
C VAL A 194 -3.69 -23.10 -24.70
N GLN A 195 -2.54 -23.18 -24.04
CA GLN A 195 -1.24 -23.25 -24.73
C GLN A 195 -1.14 -24.48 -25.64
N GLN A 196 -1.62 -25.65 -25.19
CA GLN A 196 -1.67 -26.85 -26.03
C GLN A 196 -2.54 -26.63 -27.28
N LEU A 197 -3.74 -26.08 -27.12
CA LEU A 197 -4.64 -25.79 -28.24
C LEU A 197 -4.07 -24.73 -29.20
N GLU A 198 -3.37 -23.72 -28.68
CA GLU A 198 -2.66 -22.74 -29.49
C GLU A 198 -1.55 -23.39 -30.33
N THR A 199 -0.77 -24.30 -29.74
CA THR A 199 0.25 -25.05 -30.48
C THR A 199 -0.36 -25.98 -31.53
N GLU A 200 -1.42 -26.70 -31.20
CA GLU A 200 -2.12 -27.57 -32.16
C GLU A 200 -2.73 -26.77 -33.31
N LEU A 201 -3.32 -25.61 -33.02
CA LEU A 201 -3.87 -24.73 -34.05
C LEU A 201 -2.77 -24.20 -34.97
N GLN A 202 -1.64 -23.79 -34.40
CA GLN A 202 -0.48 -23.31 -35.16
C GLN A 202 0.10 -24.43 -36.05
N ASP A 203 0.23 -25.65 -35.53
CA ASP A 203 0.67 -26.81 -36.30
C ASP A 203 -0.30 -27.12 -37.45
N LYS A 204 -1.62 -27.03 -37.20
CA LYS A 204 -2.64 -27.24 -38.24
C LYS A 204 -2.60 -26.14 -39.30
N ALA A 205 -2.40 -24.89 -38.92
CA ALA A 205 -2.26 -23.78 -39.86
C ALA A 205 -1.02 -23.95 -40.75
N GLN A 206 0.11 -24.36 -40.17
CA GLN A 206 1.32 -24.68 -40.93
C GLN A 206 1.11 -25.86 -41.88
N GLN A 207 0.45 -26.93 -41.41
CA GLN A 207 0.10 -28.08 -42.26
C GLN A 207 -0.77 -27.65 -43.45
N LEU A 208 -1.81 -26.84 -43.24
CA LEU A 208 -2.64 -26.33 -44.32
C LEU A 208 -1.84 -25.47 -45.31
N GLN A 209 -1.00 -24.57 -44.82
CA GLN A 209 -0.15 -23.74 -45.67
C GLN A 209 0.80 -24.58 -46.54
N THR A 210 1.41 -25.64 -45.97
CA THR A 210 2.28 -26.55 -46.74
C THR A 210 1.52 -27.28 -47.84
N VAL A 211 0.32 -27.80 -47.53
CA VAL A 211 -0.52 -28.49 -48.51
C VAL A 211 -1.01 -27.54 -49.60
N GLU A 212 -1.40 -26.31 -49.25
CA GLU A 212 -1.78 -25.28 -50.22
C GLU A 212 -0.63 -24.92 -51.16
N TRP A 213 0.58 -24.76 -50.61
CA TRP A 213 1.77 -24.47 -51.40
C TRP A 213 2.11 -25.63 -52.36
N GLU A 214 2.03 -26.87 -51.88
CA GLU A 214 2.22 -28.08 -52.71
C GLU A 214 1.19 -28.14 -53.83
N LYS A 215 -0.09 -27.87 -53.56
CA LYS A 215 -1.15 -27.85 -54.56
C LYS A 215 -0.95 -26.75 -55.60
N CYS A 216 -0.57 -25.55 -55.19
CA CYS A 216 -0.24 -24.46 -56.10
C CYS A 216 0.94 -24.85 -57.02
N ARG A 217 1.96 -25.49 -56.47
CA ARG A 217 3.12 -25.98 -57.24
C ARG A 217 2.72 -27.08 -58.23
N GLU A 218 1.89 -28.03 -57.81
CA GLU A 218 1.36 -29.09 -58.68
C GLU A 218 0.54 -28.49 -59.84
N LEU A 219 -0.36 -27.55 -59.54
CA LEU A 219 -1.18 -26.88 -60.56
C LEU A 219 -0.29 -26.10 -61.55
N GLN A 220 0.70 -25.37 -61.06
CA GLN A 220 1.64 -24.65 -61.92
C GLN A 220 2.43 -25.60 -62.83
N ALA A 221 2.89 -26.75 -62.30
CA ALA A 221 3.57 -27.76 -63.11
C ALA A 221 2.63 -28.36 -64.18
N GLN A 222 1.37 -28.64 -63.82
CA GLN A 222 0.37 -29.12 -64.76
C GLN A 222 0.06 -28.10 -65.87
N GLU A 223 -0.09 -26.82 -65.52
CA GLU A 223 -0.28 -25.73 -66.50
C GLU A 223 0.91 -25.60 -67.46
N GLN A 224 2.14 -25.68 -66.94
CA GLN A 224 3.34 -25.67 -67.77
C GLN A 224 3.40 -26.88 -68.72
N CYS A 225 3.05 -28.07 -68.23
CA CYS A 225 2.94 -29.27 -69.06
C CYS A 225 1.88 -29.11 -70.15
N PHE A 226 0.71 -28.53 -69.83
CA PHE A 226 -0.35 -28.26 -70.79
C PHE A 226 0.09 -27.26 -71.86
N GLN A 227 0.75 -26.17 -71.47
CA GLN A 227 1.30 -25.18 -72.39
C GLN A 227 2.33 -25.81 -73.33
N HIS A 228 3.25 -26.62 -72.80
CA HIS A 228 4.23 -27.33 -73.61
C HIS A 228 3.56 -28.33 -74.57
N LEU A 229 2.58 -29.12 -74.10
CA LEU A 229 1.84 -30.05 -74.96
C LEU A 229 1.11 -29.32 -76.09
N ASN A 230 0.50 -28.17 -75.82
CA ASN A 230 -0.15 -27.36 -76.86
C ASN A 230 0.84 -26.82 -77.88
N GLN A 231 2.01 -26.33 -77.44
CA GLN A 231 3.06 -25.88 -78.35
C GLN A 231 3.57 -27.04 -79.23
N GLN A 232 3.78 -28.21 -78.64
CA GLN A 232 4.18 -29.42 -79.37
C GLN A 232 3.10 -29.90 -80.35
N LEU A 233 1.82 -29.82 -79.95
CA LEU A 233 0.70 -30.16 -80.82
C LEU A 233 0.64 -29.22 -82.02
N ALA A 234 0.68 -27.90 -81.79
CA ALA A 234 0.69 -26.90 -82.86
C ALA A 234 1.88 -27.10 -83.82
N ARG A 235 3.06 -27.43 -83.27
CA ARG A 235 4.24 -27.74 -84.10
C ARG A 235 4.06 -29.01 -84.93
N LYS A 236 3.46 -30.06 -84.36
CA LYS A 236 3.15 -31.30 -85.11
C LYS A 236 2.10 -31.05 -86.19
N GLU A 237 1.08 -30.25 -85.91
CA GLU A 237 0.08 -29.84 -86.90
C GLU A 237 0.71 -29.08 -88.06
N GLN A 238 1.63 -28.14 -87.76
CA GLN A 238 2.41 -27.42 -88.77
C GLN A 238 3.25 -28.39 -89.62
N LEU A 239 4.00 -29.31 -89.00
CA LEU A 239 4.81 -30.30 -89.72
C LEU A 239 3.97 -31.25 -90.58
N LEU A 240 2.78 -31.63 -90.12
CA LEU A 240 1.83 -32.43 -90.90
C LEU A 240 1.33 -31.64 -92.11
N GLN A 241 1.05 -30.35 -91.95
CA GLN A 241 0.66 -29.48 -93.05
C GLN A 241 1.78 -29.36 -94.10
N GLU A 242 3.02 -29.10 -93.66
CA GLU A 242 4.20 -29.07 -94.53
C GLU A 242 4.43 -30.40 -95.26
N SER A 243 4.22 -31.54 -94.57
CA SER A 243 4.35 -32.87 -95.16
C SER A 243 3.27 -33.16 -96.20
N ARG A 244 2.03 -32.71 -95.96
CA ARG A 244 0.94 -32.78 -96.96
C ARG A 244 1.29 -31.96 -98.20
N GLU A 245 1.84 -30.77 -98.03
CA GLU A 245 2.29 -29.94 -99.15
C GLU A 245 3.47 -30.56 -99.92
N LEU A 246 4.42 -31.19 -99.24
CA LEU A 246 5.53 -31.93 -99.88
C LEU A 246 5.01 -33.12 -100.69
N LEU A 247 4.04 -33.87 -100.16
CA LEU A 247 3.39 -34.96 -100.90
C LEU A 247 2.63 -34.45 -102.13
N GLN A 248 1.97 -33.29 -102.03
CA GLN A 248 1.35 -32.64 -103.18
C GLN A 248 2.40 -32.22 -104.23
N CYS A 249 3.57 -31.71 -103.82
CA CYS A 249 4.69 -31.43 -104.72
C CYS A 249 5.27 -32.70 -105.36
N GLN A 250 5.26 -33.84 -104.65
CA GLN A 250 5.70 -35.13 -105.19
C GLN A 250 4.74 -35.69 -106.23
N GLN A 251 3.42 -35.48 -106.06
CA GLN A 251 2.42 -35.90 -107.04
C GLN A 251 2.46 -35.08 -108.35
N SER A 252 3.07 -33.89 -108.34
CA SER A 252 3.28 -33.05 -109.53
C SER A 252 4.67 -33.21 -110.17
N LEU A 253 5.50 -34.14 -109.65
CA LEU A 253 6.88 -34.37 -110.10
C LEU A 253 6.97 -34.77 -111.58
N ASP A 254 6.03 -35.59 -112.06
CA ASP A 254 5.98 -36.04 -113.46
C ASP A 254 5.51 -34.95 -114.44
N LYS A 255 5.08 -33.78 -113.95
CA LYS A 255 4.44 -32.73 -114.75
C LYS A 255 5.35 -31.53 -115.06
N SER A 256 6.45 -31.31 -114.33
CA SER A 256 7.40 -30.20 -114.59
C SER A 256 8.69 -30.27 -113.76
N PRO A 257 9.89 -29.96 -114.31
CA PRO A 257 11.13 -29.83 -113.54
C PRO A 257 11.08 -28.73 -112.46
N ALA A 258 10.18 -27.76 -112.59
CA ALA A 258 9.96 -26.73 -111.56
C ALA A 258 9.38 -27.32 -110.26
N ALA A 259 8.59 -28.40 -110.33
CA ALA A 259 8.05 -29.07 -109.14
C ALA A 259 9.14 -29.80 -108.34
N MET A 260 10.15 -30.35 -109.02
CA MET A 260 11.32 -30.97 -108.38
C MET A 260 12.19 -29.93 -107.66
N ASN A 261 12.44 -28.77 -108.27
CA ASN A 261 13.18 -27.69 -107.63
C ASN A 261 12.42 -27.13 -106.41
N ALA A 262 11.11 -26.93 -106.52
CA ALA A 262 10.28 -26.50 -105.38
C ALA A 262 10.31 -27.49 -104.21
N MET A 263 10.40 -28.80 -104.47
CA MET A 263 10.56 -29.81 -103.42
C MET A 263 11.94 -29.73 -102.75
N LEU A 264 13.01 -29.58 -103.54
CA LEU A 264 14.37 -29.44 -103.02
C LEU A 264 14.51 -28.17 -102.16
N GLU A 265 13.95 -27.05 -102.61
CA GLU A 265 13.90 -25.81 -101.84
C GLU A 265 13.15 -26.00 -100.51
N LYS A 266 12.01 -26.70 -100.51
CA LYS A 266 11.30 -27.02 -99.26
C LYS A 266 12.09 -27.93 -98.31
N LEU A 267 12.84 -28.90 -98.83
CA LEU A 267 13.69 -29.76 -97.99
C LEU A 267 14.89 -28.99 -97.43
N GLN A 268 15.52 -28.14 -98.23
CA GLN A 268 16.59 -27.24 -97.78
C GLN A 268 16.07 -26.27 -96.71
N GLN A 269 14.88 -25.71 -96.92
CA GLN A 269 14.22 -24.85 -95.93
C GLN A 269 13.96 -25.59 -94.62
N ARG A 270 13.47 -26.85 -94.65
CA ARG A 270 13.26 -27.65 -93.43
C ARG A 270 14.55 -27.95 -92.67
N VAL A 271 15.65 -28.21 -93.37
CA VAL A 271 16.97 -28.40 -92.73
C VAL A 271 17.41 -27.09 -92.08
N SER A 272 17.31 -25.97 -92.79
CA SER A 272 17.60 -24.64 -92.26
C SER A 272 16.76 -24.30 -91.03
N ASP A 273 15.44 -24.48 -91.10
CA ASP A 273 14.51 -24.20 -90.00
C ASP A 273 14.78 -25.06 -88.76
N ARG A 274 15.19 -26.32 -88.97
CA ARG A 274 15.60 -27.23 -87.88
C ARG A 274 16.88 -26.73 -87.22
N ASP A 275 17.87 -26.35 -88.00
CA ASP A 275 19.16 -25.91 -87.49
C ASP A 275 18.99 -24.58 -86.71
N THR A 276 18.19 -23.63 -87.24
CA THR A 276 17.85 -22.40 -86.49
C THR A 276 17.02 -22.68 -85.23
N ALA A 277 16.13 -23.68 -85.24
CA ALA A 277 15.40 -24.07 -84.03
C ALA A 277 16.29 -24.70 -82.96
N LEU A 278 17.31 -25.47 -83.37
CA LEU A 278 18.30 -26.03 -82.46
C LEU A 278 19.18 -24.93 -81.86
N GLU A 279 19.65 -23.97 -82.66
CA GLU A 279 20.39 -22.80 -82.17
C GLU A 279 19.58 -22.02 -81.12
N ARG A 280 18.33 -21.66 -81.44
CA ARG A 280 17.45 -20.97 -80.48
C ARG A 280 17.24 -21.76 -79.19
N ALA A 281 17.03 -23.08 -79.27
CA ALA A 281 16.85 -23.92 -78.09
C ALA A 281 18.13 -24.04 -77.24
N VAL A 282 19.30 -23.98 -77.87
CA VAL A 282 20.59 -23.95 -77.18
C VAL A 282 20.79 -22.60 -76.48
N ASP A 283 20.54 -21.49 -77.17
CA ASP A 283 20.65 -20.14 -76.61
C ASP A 283 19.68 -19.93 -75.44
N GLU A 284 18.43 -20.38 -75.56
CA GLU A 284 17.44 -20.33 -74.48
C GLU A 284 17.91 -21.10 -73.24
N LYS A 285 18.55 -22.26 -73.43
CA LYS A 285 19.14 -23.03 -72.33
C LYS A 285 20.32 -22.31 -71.69
N PHE A 286 21.19 -21.68 -72.47
CA PHE A 286 22.30 -20.88 -71.93
C PHE A 286 21.79 -19.67 -71.14
N CYS A 287 20.84 -18.89 -71.68
CA CYS A 287 20.24 -17.77 -70.95
C CYS A 287 19.52 -18.23 -69.67
N ALA A 288 18.86 -19.39 -69.69
CA ALA A 288 18.25 -19.96 -68.49
C ALA A 288 19.30 -20.36 -67.44
N LEU A 289 20.42 -20.94 -67.86
CA LEU A 289 21.54 -21.28 -66.97
C LEU A 289 22.18 -20.04 -66.35
N GLU A 290 22.41 -18.99 -67.13
CA GLU A 290 22.96 -17.71 -66.63
C GLU A 290 22.04 -17.09 -65.56
N LYS A 291 20.72 -17.06 -65.78
CA LYS A 291 19.76 -16.60 -64.78
C LYS A 291 19.84 -17.43 -63.50
N LYS A 292 19.97 -18.76 -63.62
CA LYS A 292 20.12 -19.65 -62.46
C LYS A 292 21.45 -19.42 -61.73
N GLU A 293 22.53 -19.13 -62.44
CA GLU A 293 23.80 -18.77 -61.84
C GLU A 293 23.73 -17.42 -61.08
N GLN A 294 23.05 -16.42 -61.65
CA GLN A 294 22.79 -15.15 -60.98
C GLN A 294 21.94 -15.33 -59.71
N GLU A 295 20.86 -16.11 -59.78
CA GLU A 295 20.05 -16.48 -58.61
C GLU A 295 20.90 -17.18 -57.53
N LEU A 296 21.77 -18.12 -57.92
CA LEU A 296 22.69 -18.78 -56.99
C LEU A 296 23.69 -17.81 -56.35
N GLN A 297 24.22 -16.85 -57.11
CA GLN A 297 25.09 -15.81 -56.57
C GLN A 297 24.36 -14.92 -55.57
N GLN A 298 23.13 -14.49 -55.87
CA GLN A 298 22.29 -13.72 -54.96
C GLN A 298 21.97 -14.50 -53.67
N LEU A 299 21.63 -15.79 -53.79
CA LEU A 299 21.40 -16.66 -52.63
C LEU A 299 22.65 -16.79 -51.76
N ARG A 300 23.83 -16.95 -52.36
CA ARG A 300 25.11 -17.00 -51.61
C ARG A 300 25.38 -15.72 -50.85
N LEU A 301 25.06 -14.55 -51.41
CA LEU A 301 25.18 -13.26 -50.73
C LEU A 301 24.21 -13.16 -49.56
N SER A 302 22.92 -13.49 -49.78
CA SER A 302 21.90 -13.44 -48.72
C SER A 302 22.22 -14.39 -47.56
N ILE A 303 22.73 -15.59 -47.84
CA ILE A 303 23.18 -16.53 -46.80
C ILE A 303 24.34 -15.94 -46.00
N ARG A 304 25.29 -15.27 -46.66
CA ARG A 304 26.43 -14.63 -45.99
C ARG A 304 25.97 -13.49 -45.08
N GLU A 305 25.07 -12.64 -45.56
CA GLU A 305 24.51 -11.54 -44.77
C GLU A 305 23.76 -12.05 -43.53
N ARG A 306 22.90 -13.06 -43.71
CA ARG A 306 22.24 -13.74 -42.58
C ARG A 306 23.24 -14.36 -41.61
N GLY A 307 24.33 -14.95 -42.11
CA GLY A 307 25.42 -15.45 -41.29
C GLY A 307 26.06 -14.36 -40.42
N SER A 308 26.34 -13.20 -41.01
CA SER A 308 26.86 -12.03 -40.29
C SER A 308 25.87 -11.50 -39.25
N ASP A 309 24.57 -11.44 -39.58
CA ASP A 309 23.53 -11.01 -38.64
C ASP A 309 23.38 -11.99 -37.47
N LEU A 310 23.45 -13.31 -37.72
CA LEU A 310 23.44 -14.33 -36.68
C LEU A 310 24.66 -14.22 -35.76
N GLU A 311 25.84 -13.94 -36.31
CA GLU A 311 27.04 -13.73 -35.50
C GLU A 311 26.93 -12.48 -34.63
N ARG A 312 26.36 -11.39 -35.16
CA ARG A 312 26.04 -10.18 -34.38
C ARG A 312 25.08 -10.50 -33.24
N LEU A 313 24.03 -11.27 -33.50
CA LEU A 313 23.08 -11.69 -32.46
C LEU A 313 23.73 -12.61 -31.42
N ARG A 314 24.60 -13.55 -31.81
CA ARG A 314 25.37 -14.39 -30.88
C ARG A 314 26.24 -13.56 -29.95
N ASN A 315 26.91 -12.52 -30.48
CA ASN A 315 27.71 -11.62 -29.67
C ASN A 315 26.86 -10.83 -28.64
N VAL A 316 25.69 -10.34 -29.06
CA VAL A 316 24.75 -9.68 -28.14
C VAL A 316 24.25 -10.65 -27.07
N LEU A 317 23.88 -11.88 -27.45
CA LEU A 317 23.44 -12.91 -26.50
C LEU A 317 24.55 -13.29 -25.52
N SER A 318 25.79 -13.45 -25.97
CA SER A 318 26.93 -13.73 -25.10
C SER A 318 27.21 -12.58 -24.12
N SER A 319 27.08 -11.32 -24.58
CA SER A 319 27.18 -10.15 -23.68
C SER A 319 26.05 -10.11 -22.65
N ASN A 320 24.82 -10.41 -23.06
CA ASN A 320 23.68 -10.46 -22.16
C ASN A 320 23.82 -11.62 -21.16
N GLU A 321 24.30 -12.78 -21.60
CA GLU A 321 24.61 -13.92 -20.75
C GLU A 321 25.66 -13.54 -19.70
N ALA A 322 26.75 -12.87 -20.07
CA ALA A 322 27.74 -12.37 -19.10
C ALA A 322 27.13 -11.37 -18.10
N THR A 323 26.23 -10.51 -18.56
CA THR A 323 25.52 -9.53 -17.71
C THR A 323 24.60 -10.26 -16.71
N ILE A 324 23.86 -11.27 -17.17
CA ILE A 324 22.99 -12.10 -16.31
C ILE A 324 23.83 -12.81 -15.25
N HIS A 325 24.94 -13.45 -15.63
CA HIS A 325 25.83 -14.13 -14.67
C HIS A 325 26.42 -13.15 -13.63
N SER A 326 26.74 -11.92 -14.02
CA SER A 326 27.18 -10.86 -13.10
C SER A 326 26.08 -10.48 -12.10
N LEU A 327 24.84 -10.28 -12.59
CA LEU A 327 23.68 -9.99 -11.75
C LEU A 327 23.33 -11.15 -10.82
N GLU A 328 23.41 -12.40 -11.29
CA GLU A 328 23.21 -13.58 -10.44
C GLU A 328 24.26 -13.69 -9.34
N SER A 329 25.51 -13.37 -9.65
CA SER A 329 26.59 -13.36 -8.66
C SER A 329 26.38 -12.27 -7.61
N LEU A 330 25.94 -11.08 -8.03
CA LEU A 330 25.56 -9.99 -7.14
C LEU A 330 24.36 -10.38 -6.25
N LEU A 331 23.34 -11.02 -6.82
CA LEU A 331 22.16 -11.48 -6.09
C LEU A 331 22.55 -12.52 -5.02
N LYS A 332 23.45 -13.46 -5.35
CA LYS A 332 24.01 -14.42 -4.37
C LYS A 332 24.76 -13.71 -3.24
N ALA A 333 25.60 -12.74 -3.56
CA ALA A 333 26.31 -11.94 -2.55
C ALA A 333 25.34 -11.19 -1.63
N LYS A 334 24.31 -10.53 -2.20
CA LYS A 334 23.27 -9.85 -1.42
C LYS A 334 22.41 -10.79 -0.58
N THR A 335 22.17 -12.01 -1.05
CA THR A 335 21.46 -13.03 -0.27
C THR A 335 22.29 -13.45 0.95
N LEU A 336 23.59 -13.66 0.78
CA LEU A 336 24.50 -13.96 1.89
C LEU A 336 24.62 -12.80 2.88
N GLU A 337 24.68 -11.55 2.41
CA GLU A 337 24.65 -10.36 3.28
C GLU A 337 23.35 -10.31 4.10
N LEU A 338 22.20 -10.59 3.47
CA LEU A 338 20.91 -10.62 4.17
C LEU A 338 20.87 -11.73 5.22
N GLU A 339 21.35 -12.93 4.90
CA GLU A 339 21.47 -14.04 5.85
C GLU A 339 22.37 -13.66 7.03
N GLN A 340 23.52 -13.03 6.78
CA GLN A 340 24.43 -12.56 7.81
C GLN A 340 23.77 -11.53 8.73
N VAL A 341 23.08 -10.53 8.17
CA VAL A 341 22.33 -9.53 8.96
C VAL A 341 21.19 -10.18 9.75
N SER A 342 20.50 -11.16 9.16
CA SER A 342 19.44 -11.89 9.87
C SER A 342 19.98 -12.65 11.08
N ALA A 343 21.15 -13.29 10.95
CA ALA A 343 21.82 -14.01 12.01
C ALA A 343 22.31 -13.06 13.13
N THR A 344 22.88 -11.90 12.78
CA THR A 344 23.30 -10.91 13.78
C THR A 344 22.09 -10.33 14.53
N CYS A 345 20.98 -10.06 13.84
CA CYS A 345 19.74 -9.63 14.48
C CYS A 345 19.18 -10.68 15.45
N GLN A 346 19.23 -11.97 15.11
CA GLN A 346 18.83 -13.06 16.01
C GLN A 346 19.71 -13.12 17.25
N ASN A 347 21.03 -13.02 17.09
CA ASN A 347 21.98 -13.01 18.20
C ASN A 347 21.78 -11.81 19.14
N LEU A 348 21.53 -10.62 18.58
CA LEU A 348 21.22 -9.42 19.36
C LEU A 348 19.91 -9.56 20.13
N ARG A 349 18.90 -10.19 19.54
CA ARG A 349 17.62 -10.46 20.21
C ARG A 349 17.82 -11.41 21.40
N TRP A 350 18.58 -12.48 21.21
CA TRP A 350 18.93 -13.40 22.29
C TRP A 350 19.70 -12.70 23.42
N LEU A 351 20.71 -11.88 23.07
CA LEU A 351 21.47 -11.13 24.07
C LEU A 351 20.60 -10.14 24.86
N LYS A 352 19.65 -9.49 24.18
CA LYS A 352 18.66 -8.61 24.82
C LYS A 352 17.83 -9.39 25.84
N GLU A 353 17.25 -10.52 25.44
CA GLU A 353 16.44 -11.38 26.32
C GLU A 353 17.25 -11.86 27.54
N GLU A 354 18.52 -12.23 27.32
CA GLU A 354 19.43 -12.65 28.40
C GLU A 354 19.75 -11.51 29.39
N ILE A 355 19.95 -10.29 28.90
CA ILE A 355 20.18 -9.11 29.75
C ILE A 355 18.91 -8.76 30.53
N GLU A 356 17.73 -8.83 29.90
CA GLU A 356 16.42 -8.60 30.54
C GLU A 356 16.11 -9.66 31.60
N ALA A 357 16.45 -10.93 31.36
CA ALA A 357 16.31 -11.99 32.36
C ALA A 357 17.20 -11.73 33.58
N LYS A 358 18.46 -11.32 33.36
CA LYS A 358 19.42 -10.97 34.41
C LYS A 358 19.05 -9.69 35.17
N SER A 359 18.43 -8.71 34.50
CA SER A 359 17.93 -7.51 35.19
C SER A 359 16.72 -7.86 36.05
N CYS A 360 15.79 -8.68 35.56
CA CYS A 360 14.64 -9.17 36.31
C CYS A 360 15.06 -9.98 37.55
N SER A 361 16.05 -10.87 37.43
CA SER A 361 16.55 -11.64 38.58
C SER A 361 17.21 -10.73 39.62
N ARG A 362 18.09 -9.81 39.21
CA ARG A 362 18.69 -8.82 40.11
C ARG A 362 17.66 -7.93 40.79
N GLN A 363 16.61 -7.55 40.07
CA GLN A 363 15.54 -6.74 40.64
C GLN A 363 14.75 -7.52 41.71
N LYS A 364 14.44 -8.80 41.46
CA LYS A 364 13.82 -9.68 42.47
C LYS A 364 14.71 -9.87 43.71
N GLU A 365 16.02 -10.01 43.52
CA GLU A 365 16.97 -10.08 44.64
C GLU A 365 16.98 -8.77 45.45
N GLN A 366 17.02 -7.62 44.78
CA GLN A 366 16.93 -6.30 45.44
C GLN A 366 15.61 -6.14 46.20
N GLU A 367 14.48 -6.48 45.59
CA GLU A 367 13.16 -6.46 46.22
C GLU A 367 13.11 -7.41 47.43
N GLY A 368 13.72 -8.59 47.33
CA GLY A 368 13.84 -9.53 48.45
C GLY A 368 14.65 -8.99 49.62
N ILE A 369 15.81 -8.35 49.35
CA ILE A 369 16.61 -7.69 50.38
C ILE A 369 15.83 -6.55 51.03
N ILE A 370 15.12 -5.73 50.25
CA ILE A 370 14.29 -4.64 50.76
C ILE A 370 13.19 -5.20 51.67
N GLN A 371 12.50 -6.26 51.26
CA GLN A 371 11.47 -6.92 52.08
C GLN A 371 12.05 -7.47 53.38
N GLN A 372 13.23 -8.09 53.34
CA GLN A 372 13.93 -8.57 54.54
C GLN A 372 14.29 -7.42 55.48
N LEU A 373 14.85 -6.32 54.97
CA LEU A 373 15.19 -5.14 55.77
C LEU A 373 13.95 -4.48 56.38
N GLN A 374 12.86 -4.36 55.61
CA GLN A 374 11.59 -3.83 56.11
C GLN A 374 11.02 -4.71 57.23
N THR A 375 11.08 -6.03 57.08
CA THR A 375 10.63 -6.99 58.10
C THR A 375 11.48 -6.87 59.37
N CYS A 376 12.81 -6.91 59.25
CA CYS A 376 13.73 -6.75 60.37
C CYS A 376 13.54 -5.40 61.09
N LEU A 377 13.35 -4.30 60.34
CA LEU A 377 13.06 -3.00 60.92
C LEU A 377 11.74 -2.99 61.68
N HIS A 378 10.69 -3.61 61.13
CA HIS A 378 9.39 -3.70 61.79
C HIS A 378 9.46 -4.52 63.08
N ASP A 379 10.10 -5.70 63.05
CA ASP A 379 10.30 -6.54 64.23
C ASP A 379 11.10 -5.81 65.31
N ARG A 380 12.16 -5.09 64.91
CA ARG A 380 12.96 -4.27 65.82
C ARG A 380 12.14 -3.12 66.42
N ASN A 381 11.29 -2.48 65.62
CA ASN A 381 10.43 -1.39 66.09
C ASN A 381 9.43 -1.91 67.13
N LYS A 382 8.85 -3.10 66.87
CA LYS A 382 7.96 -3.79 67.79
C LYS A 382 8.66 -4.15 69.10
N GLU A 383 9.89 -4.68 69.05
CA GLU A 383 10.69 -4.93 70.26
C GLU A 383 10.93 -3.64 71.06
N VAL A 384 11.26 -2.54 70.37
CA VAL A 384 11.48 -1.23 71.02
C VAL A 384 10.19 -0.71 71.65
N GLU A 385 9.05 -0.84 70.99
CA GLU A 385 7.74 -0.48 71.53
C GLU A 385 7.38 -1.31 72.77
N GLU A 386 7.58 -2.63 72.73
CA GLU A 386 7.36 -3.54 73.86
C GLU A 386 8.28 -3.22 75.05
N LEU A 387 9.56 -2.96 74.80
CA LEU A 387 10.52 -2.53 75.81
C LEU A 387 10.15 -1.17 76.41
N THR A 388 9.73 -0.22 75.57
CA THR A 388 9.30 1.12 75.98
C THR A 388 8.06 1.03 76.88
N ALA A 389 7.05 0.26 76.49
CA ALA A 389 5.86 0.02 77.31
C ALA A 389 6.20 -0.62 78.66
N THR A 390 7.07 -1.64 78.65
CA THR A 390 7.51 -2.34 79.87
C THR A 390 8.26 -1.40 80.83
N LEU A 391 9.12 -0.53 80.30
CA LEU A 391 9.87 0.45 81.10
C LEU A 391 8.96 1.54 81.65
N LEU A 392 8.03 2.06 80.84
CA LEU A 392 7.06 3.07 81.26
C LEU A 392 6.20 2.58 82.44
N CYS A 393 5.77 1.31 82.42
CA CYS A 393 5.02 0.70 83.52
C CYS A 393 5.81 0.58 84.84
N LYS A 394 7.16 0.68 84.81
CA LYS A 394 8.03 0.53 85.99
C LYS A 394 8.51 1.87 86.59
N LEU A 395 8.14 3.01 86.01
CA LEU A 395 8.60 4.33 86.49
C LEU A 395 7.82 4.80 87.73
N GLY A 396 8.54 5.29 88.75
CA GLY A 396 7.94 5.90 89.94
C GLY A 396 7.54 7.39 89.75
N PRO A 397 6.71 7.96 90.65
CA PRO A 397 6.31 9.37 90.59
C PRO A 397 7.55 10.27 90.73
N GLY A 398 7.91 10.97 89.66
CA GLY A 398 9.13 11.79 89.53
C GLY A 398 10.10 11.33 88.42
N GLN A 399 10.14 10.03 88.09
CA GLN A 399 10.94 9.53 86.96
C GLN A 399 10.24 9.73 85.61
N SER A 400 8.90 9.84 85.62
CA SER A 400 8.08 10.16 84.43
C SER A 400 8.41 11.52 83.81
N GLU A 401 8.67 12.55 84.63
CA GLU A 401 9.02 13.90 84.13
C GLU A 401 10.39 13.93 83.41
N VAL A 402 11.33 13.10 83.87
CA VAL A 402 12.64 12.96 83.22
C VAL A 402 12.49 12.23 81.88
N ALA A 403 11.63 11.21 81.80
CA ALA A 403 11.32 10.50 80.57
C ALA A 403 10.64 11.39 79.52
N GLU A 404 9.70 12.25 79.93
CA GLU A 404 9.07 13.24 79.04
C GLU A 404 10.08 14.25 78.48
N LYS A 405 10.98 14.79 79.32
CA LYS A 405 12.05 15.69 78.87
C LYS A 405 13.00 15.02 77.88
N LEU A 406 13.29 13.73 78.06
CA LEU A 406 14.10 12.95 77.12
C LEU A 406 13.35 12.69 75.80
N CYS A 407 12.05 12.39 75.84
CA CYS A 407 11.21 12.23 74.63
C CYS A 407 11.16 13.51 73.81
N LEU A 408 10.96 14.67 74.45
CA LEU A 408 11.00 15.97 73.77
C LEU A 408 12.36 16.25 73.13
N ARG A 409 13.45 15.90 73.81
CA ARG A 409 14.82 16.04 73.28
C ARG A 409 15.07 15.08 72.11
N LEU A 410 14.47 13.89 72.12
CA LEU A 410 14.56 12.91 71.05
C LEU A 410 13.76 13.34 69.82
N GLN A 411 12.51 13.80 70.00
CA GLN A 411 11.70 14.42 68.95
C GLN A 411 12.43 15.59 68.29
N HIS A 412 13.12 16.42 69.07
CA HIS A 412 13.88 17.55 68.51
C HIS A 412 15.07 17.07 67.65
N LYS A 413 15.75 15.99 68.05
CA LYS A 413 16.81 15.38 67.23
C LYS A 413 16.24 14.70 65.98
N GLU A 414 15.10 14.04 66.08
CA GLU A 414 14.43 13.37 64.97
C GLU A 414 13.99 14.37 63.91
N LYS A 415 13.42 15.51 64.34
CA LYS A 415 13.09 16.63 63.44
C LYS A 415 14.32 17.16 62.71
N MET A 416 15.45 17.33 63.41
CA MET A 416 16.71 17.77 62.80
C MET A 416 17.24 16.78 61.75
N LEU A 417 17.13 15.48 62.01
CA LEU A 417 17.51 14.44 61.04
C LEU A 417 16.59 14.42 59.83
N GLN A 418 15.29 14.63 60.04
CA GLN A 418 14.31 14.72 58.96
C GLN A 418 14.55 15.94 58.07
N ASP A 419 14.88 17.08 58.67
CA ASP A 419 15.27 18.29 57.94
C ASP A 419 16.54 18.03 57.10
N LEU A 420 17.58 17.40 57.67
CA LEU A 420 18.81 17.02 56.94
C LEU A 420 18.55 16.07 55.76
N LEU A 421 17.67 15.08 55.93
CA LEU A 421 17.28 14.17 54.85
C LEU A 421 16.51 14.91 53.75
N SER A 422 15.63 15.84 54.12
CA SER A 422 14.90 16.66 53.15
C SER A 422 15.83 17.56 52.33
N ASP A 423 16.85 18.15 52.94
CA ASP A 423 17.86 18.94 52.26
C ASP A 423 18.71 18.09 51.32
N ARG A 424 19.13 16.90 51.74
CA ARG A 424 19.87 15.97 50.87
C ARG A 424 19.05 15.52 49.67
N ASN A 425 17.76 15.25 49.87
CA ASN A 425 16.85 14.90 48.78
C ASN A 425 16.67 16.07 47.80
N ARG A 426 16.52 17.29 48.32
CA ARG A 426 16.45 18.50 47.51
C ARG A 426 17.72 18.70 46.67
N GLN A 427 18.90 18.56 47.27
CA GLN A 427 20.18 18.63 46.56
C GLN A 427 20.30 17.56 45.46
N THR A 428 19.84 16.34 45.73
CA THR A 428 19.86 15.26 44.72
C THR A 428 18.95 15.61 43.55
N MET A 429 17.76 16.16 43.82
CA MET A 429 16.84 16.62 42.77
C MET A 429 17.39 17.81 41.96
N GLU A 430 18.09 18.73 42.62
CA GLU A 430 18.79 19.86 41.97
C GLU A 430 19.87 19.32 41.01
N HIS A 431 20.72 18.37 41.46
CA HIS A 431 21.72 17.72 40.59
C HIS A 431 21.08 16.95 39.42
N ASP A 432 19.98 16.23 39.63
CA ASP A 432 19.25 15.55 38.56
C ASP A 432 18.63 16.53 37.55
N ALA A 433 18.25 17.73 37.99
CA ALA A 433 17.82 18.80 37.09
C ALA A 433 19.01 19.34 36.27
N GLU A 434 20.15 19.62 36.91
CA GLU A 434 21.37 20.06 36.24
C GLU A 434 21.85 19.07 35.18
N ILE A 435 21.84 17.76 35.49
CA ILE A 435 22.21 16.71 34.53
C ILE A 435 21.25 16.71 33.32
N ARG A 436 19.95 16.85 33.56
CA ARG A 436 18.96 16.90 32.46
C ARG A 436 19.14 18.13 31.58
N GLU A 437 19.41 19.28 32.18
CA GLU A 437 19.71 20.51 31.43
C GLU A 437 20.99 20.35 30.58
N LEU A 438 22.05 19.75 31.13
CA LEU A 438 23.27 19.45 30.39
C LEU A 438 23.01 18.49 29.22
N LEU A 439 22.24 17.43 29.42
CA LEU A 439 21.86 16.50 28.35
C LEU A 439 21.06 17.19 27.25
N GLN A 440 20.15 18.09 27.61
CA GLN A 440 19.39 18.89 26.65
C GLN A 440 20.29 19.88 25.89
N ALA A 441 21.26 20.51 26.57
CA ALA A 441 22.25 21.38 25.95
C ALA A 441 23.15 20.61 24.97
N VAL A 442 23.55 19.38 25.30
CA VAL A 442 24.31 18.49 24.40
C VAL A 442 23.47 18.10 23.18
N SER A 443 22.21 17.71 23.37
CA SER A 443 21.30 17.36 22.28
C SER A 443 21.06 18.53 21.32
N THR A 444 20.87 19.74 21.86
CA THR A 444 20.71 20.95 21.02
C THR A 444 21.99 21.32 20.28
N LYS A 445 23.17 21.20 20.92
CA LYS A 445 24.49 21.35 20.27
C LYS A 445 24.69 20.33 19.14
N GLU A 446 24.32 19.08 19.37
CA GLU A 446 24.40 18.02 18.36
C GLU A 446 23.49 18.33 17.16
N GLN A 447 22.26 18.77 17.42
CA GLN A 447 21.33 19.16 16.36
C GLN A 447 21.86 20.37 15.55
N GLN A 448 22.48 21.35 16.22
CA GLN A 448 23.15 22.47 15.54
C GLN A 448 24.34 22.01 14.70
N SER A 449 25.14 21.07 15.20
CA SER A 449 26.27 20.47 14.46
C SER A 449 25.77 19.74 13.21
N ARG A 450 24.71 18.92 13.32
CA ARG A 450 24.08 18.26 12.17
C ARG A 450 23.56 19.26 11.14
N ALA A 451 22.88 20.32 11.58
CA ALA A 451 22.39 21.36 10.68
C ALA A 451 23.55 22.11 9.98
N ALA A 452 24.66 22.35 10.68
CA ALA A 452 25.86 22.95 10.07
C ALA A 452 26.51 22.01 9.04
N ALA A 453 26.59 20.71 9.34
CA ALA A 453 27.08 19.69 8.41
C ALA A 453 26.20 19.60 7.14
N GLN A 454 24.87 19.63 7.31
CA GLN A 454 23.92 19.66 6.18
C GLN A 454 24.11 20.90 5.29
N LYS A 455 24.27 22.09 5.90
CA LYS A 455 24.58 23.32 5.15
C LYS A 455 25.90 23.23 4.39
N MET A 456 26.94 22.65 5.00
CA MET A 456 28.21 22.41 4.33
C MET A 456 28.07 21.42 3.16
N ALA A 457 27.33 20.34 3.34
CA ALA A 457 27.04 19.38 2.26
C ALA A 457 26.28 20.04 1.10
N HIS A 458 25.30 20.90 1.37
CA HIS A 458 24.60 21.67 0.34
C HIS A 458 25.55 22.62 -0.42
N ALA A 459 26.41 23.36 0.30
CA ALA A 459 27.41 24.22 -0.34
C ALA A 459 28.41 23.42 -1.20
N LEU A 460 28.80 22.22 -0.77
CA LEU A 460 29.66 21.32 -1.55
C LEU A 460 28.94 20.78 -2.80
N ALA A 461 27.65 20.48 -2.70
CA ALA A 461 26.84 20.08 -3.84
C ALA A 461 26.72 21.20 -4.87
N GLU A 462 26.44 22.44 -4.43
CA GLU A 462 26.43 23.63 -5.29
C GLU A 462 27.79 23.83 -6.00
N ARG A 463 28.90 23.76 -5.25
CA ARG A 463 30.25 23.83 -5.83
C ARG A 463 30.55 22.69 -6.81
N SER A 464 30.02 21.50 -6.56
CA SER A 464 30.16 20.36 -7.46
C SER A 464 29.38 20.58 -8.76
N CYS A 465 28.18 21.16 -8.68
CA CYS A 465 27.39 21.58 -9.84
C CYS A 465 28.12 22.67 -10.65
N GLU A 466 28.68 23.69 -10.00
CA GLU A 466 29.49 24.72 -10.65
C GLU A 466 30.72 24.12 -11.37
N LEU A 467 31.44 23.20 -10.71
CA LEU A 467 32.58 22.48 -11.31
C LEU A 467 32.16 21.62 -12.49
N GLN A 468 30.98 20.99 -12.44
CA GLN A 468 30.45 20.20 -13.53
C GLN A 468 30.05 21.07 -14.73
N LEU A 469 29.46 22.24 -14.49
CA LEU A 469 29.19 23.24 -15.52
C LEU A 469 30.49 23.75 -16.17
N LEU A 470 31.52 24.04 -15.36
CA LEU A 470 32.84 24.41 -15.88
C LEU A 470 33.47 23.29 -16.71
N ARG A 471 33.37 22.03 -16.27
CA ARG A 471 33.84 20.87 -17.03
C ARG A 471 33.10 20.71 -18.37
N GLN A 472 31.78 20.93 -18.39
CA GLN A 472 31.00 20.93 -19.63
C GLN A 472 31.41 22.07 -20.58
N HIS A 473 31.70 23.26 -20.05
CA HIS A 473 32.21 24.38 -20.84
C HIS A 473 33.62 24.11 -21.42
N MET A 474 34.46 23.35 -20.70
CA MET A 474 35.77 22.91 -21.17
C MET A 474 35.68 21.76 -22.19
N LEU A 475 34.72 20.83 -22.06
CA LEU A 475 34.49 19.75 -23.02
C LEU A 475 33.81 20.22 -24.31
N GLY A 476 33.12 21.37 -24.29
CA GLY A 476 32.48 21.99 -25.45
C GLY A 476 33.42 22.81 -26.34
N LYS A 477 34.72 22.87 -26.04
CA LYS A 477 35.70 23.62 -26.84
C LYS A 477 37.03 22.89 -26.94
N GLU A 478 37.29 22.30 -28.10
CA GLU A 478 38.62 21.90 -28.55
C GLU A 478 38.70 22.15 -30.08
N PRO A 479 39.85 22.48 -30.66
CA PRO A 479 40.73 23.60 -30.33
C PRO A 479 41.06 24.45 -31.59
N VAL A 480 41.18 25.78 -31.48
CA VAL A 480 41.92 26.58 -32.47
C VAL A 480 42.72 27.66 -31.76
N GLY A 481 44.04 27.50 -31.81
CA GLY A 481 44.96 28.59 -32.13
C GLY A 481 45.28 29.64 -31.06
N MET A 482 46.55 29.59 -30.63
CA MET A 482 47.45 30.71 -30.36
C MET A 482 47.47 31.38 -28.97
N GLN A 483 48.64 31.18 -28.35
CA GLN A 483 49.53 32.16 -27.71
C GLN A 483 49.14 32.82 -26.38
N SER A 484 50.06 32.60 -25.43
CA SER A 484 50.68 33.59 -24.54
C SER A 484 49.80 34.31 -23.52
N VAL A 485 50.17 34.20 -22.24
CA VAL A 485 50.75 35.27 -21.43
C VAL A 485 50.78 34.78 -19.97
N GLY A 486 51.95 34.86 -19.34
CA GLY A 486 52.11 34.53 -17.92
C GLY A 486 51.69 35.67 -16.98
N ALA A 487 51.40 35.32 -15.73
CA ALA A 487 51.61 36.11 -14.50
C ALA A 487 51.11 35.24 -13.33
N ARG A 488 51.99 34.72 -12.47
CA ARG A 488 52.45 35.28 -11.18
C ARG A 488 51.36 35.43 -10.10
N LEU A 489 51.80 35.13 -8.87
CA LEU A 489 51.17 35.30 -7.53
C LEU A 489 50.44 34.01 -7.08
N SER A 490 50.76 33.35 -5.97
CA SER A 490 51.18 33.87 -4.66
C SER A 490 52.07 32.89 -3.88
N LYS A 491 52.99 33.46 -3.10
CA LYS A 491 53.83 32.82 -2.09
C LYS A 491 53.08 32.74 -0.74
N GLN A 492 53.38 31.74 0.08
CA GLN A 492 53.65 31.80 1.53
C GLN A 492 53.60 30.37 2.08
N ASP A 493 54.73 29.76 2.42
CA ASP A 493 55.52 29.89 3.66
C ASP A 493 55.29 28.64 4.52
N LYS A 494 56.33 27.80 4.57
CA LYS A 494 56.50 26.72 5.53
C LYS A 494 57.46 27.21 6.61
N GLN A 495 57.01 27.23 7.86
CA GLN A 495 57.89 27.15 9.03
C GLN A 495 57.36 26.07 9.98
N PRO A 496 58.21 25.16 10.48
CA PRO A 496 57.94 24.46 11.71
C PRO A 496 58.49 25.26 12.89
N VAL A 497 57.66 25.51 13.90
CA VAL A 497 58.06 26.12 15.17
C VAL A 497 58.90 25.13 15.97
N GLN A 498 60.11 25.55 16.31
CA GLN A 498 61.02 24.87 17.21
C GLN A 498 60.76 25.37 18.64
N VAL A 499 60.29 24.49 19.53
CA VAL A 499 60.17 24.80 20.97
C VAL A 499 61.50 24.53 21.67
N ARG A 500 62.07 25.59 22.22
CA ARG A 500 63.33 25.63 22.96
C ARG A 500 63.03 25.51 24.46
N ILE A 501 63.47 24.44 25.10
CA ILE A 501 63.43 24.30 26.57
C ILE A 501 64.73 24.88 27.15
N MET A 502 64.58 25.87 28.03
CA MET A 502 65.64 26.45 28.86
C MET A 502 66.05 25.48 29.99
N PRO A 503 67.35 25.34 30.33
CA PRO A 503 67.77 24.70 31.57
C PRO A 503 67.83 25.73 32.71
N CYS A 504 67.28 25.37 33.87
CA CYS A 504 67.31 26.17 35.09
C CYS A 504 68.60 25.91 35.89
N VAL A 505 69.38 26.98 36.06
CA VAL A 505 70.22 27.41 37.20
C VAL A 505 70.84 26.34 38.12
N SER A 506 72.18 26.28 38.09
CA SER A 506 73.05 25.72 39.13
C SER A 506 73.41 26.80 40.18
N LEU A 507 73.58 26.43 41.46
CA LEU A 507 74.49 26.99 42.51
C LEU A 507 74.07 26.46 43.92
N PRO A 508 74.91 26.50 44.97
CA PRO A 508 76.30 26.03 45.09
C PRO A 508 76.48 25.03 46.26
N VAL A 509 77.61 24.32 46.21
CA VAL A 509 78.12 23.41 47.26
C VAL A 509 78.76 24.22 48.41
N TYR A 510 78.46 23.86 49.67
CA TYR A 510 79.30 24.14 50.84
C TYR A 510 79.61 22.83 51.60
N PRO A 511 80.78 22.72 52.28
CA PRO A 511 81.36 21.43 52.68
C PRO A 511 81.26 21.10 54.19
N CYS A 512 81.65 19.86 54.49
CA CYS A 512 81.89 19.23 55.82
C CYS A 512 80.64 18.67 56.53
N SER A 513 80.65 17.49 57.17
CA SER A 513 81.74 16.73 57.80
C SER A 513 81.39 15.22 57.89
N ASN A 514 82.41 14.41 58.18
CA ASN A 514 82.50 12.97 58.02
C ASN A 514 81.62 12.11 58.95
N GLN A 515 80.31 12.02 58.70
CA GLN A 515 79.44 10.98 59.30
C GLN A 515 78.45 10.34 58.30
N THR A 516 78.71 10.48 57.00
CA THR A 516 77.70 10.21 55.96
C THR A 516 77.85 8.89 55.22
N VAL A 517 78.88 8.08 55.45
CA VAL A 517 79.13 6.92 54.56
C VAL A 517 78.14 5.76 54.79
N PHE A 518 77.57 5.60 56.00
CA PHE A 518 76.61 4.50 56.28
C PHE A 518 75.15 4.90 56.03
N ALA A 519 74.76 6.14 56.40
CA ALA A 519 73.41 6.66 56.15
C ALA A 519 73.16 6.97 54.66
N VAL A 520 74.20 7.36 53.91
CA VAL A 520 74.11 7.55 52.45
C VAL A 520 74.06 6.22 51.71
N MET A 521 74.64 5.13 52.22
CA MET A 521 74.50 3.82 51.57
C MET A 521 73.12 3.18 51.76
N THR A 522 72.48 3.35 52.93
CA THR A 522 71.10 2.88 53.15
C THR A 522 70.09 3.75 52.41
N SER A 523 70.26 5.08 52.39
CA SER A 523 69.38 5.96 51.61
C SER A 523 69.63 5.84 50.09
N ALA A 524 70.86 5.58 49.64
CA ALA A 524 71.15 5.31 48.24
C ALA A 524 70.56 3.98 47.78
N ALA A 525 70.56 2.94 48.61
CA ALA A 525 69.93 1.65 48.28
C ALA A 525 68.39 1.75 48.21
N GLU A 526 67.77 2.55 49.09
CA GLU A 526 66.33 2.87 49.01
C GLU A 526 66.00 3.70 47.75
N LEU A 527 66.80 4.72 47.44
CA LEU A 527 66.69 5.51 46.21
C LEU A 527 66.91 4.68 44.94
N GLU A 528 67.83 3.71 44.96
CA GLU A 528 68.09 2.82 43.83
C GLU A 528 66.91 1.87 43.59
N LYS A 529 66.28 1.37 44.66
CA LYS A 529 65.04 0.60 44.58
C LYS A 529 63.88 1.44 44.04
N ASP A 530 63.73 2.68 44.52
CA ASP A 530 62.69 3.59 44.04
C ASP A 530 62.91 4.01 42.58
N LEU A 531 64.16 4.18 42.15
CA LEU A 531 64.51 4.43 40.75
C LEU A 531 64.21 3.22 39.85
N VAL A 532 64.45 2.00 40.33
CA VAL A 532 64.08 0.77 39.60
C VAL A 532 62.56 0.65 39.49
N ASN A 533 61.83 0.87 40.59
CA ASN A 533 60.36 0.87 40.57
C ASN A 533 59.79 1.94 39.63
N ALA A 534 60.30 3.17 39.69
CA ALA A 534 59.88 4.25 38.80
C ALA A 534 60.19 3.95 37.32
N ARG A 535 61.29 3.24 37.05
CA ARG A 535 61.66 2.79 35.71
C ARG A 535 60.72 1.70 35.19
N GLU A 536 60.36 0.73 36.03
CA GLU A 536 59.39 -0.32 35.68
C GLU A 536 57.99 0.26 35.44
N GLU A 537 57.54 1.21 36.26
CA GLU A 537 56.28 1.93 36.06
C GLU A 537 56.26 2.74 34.76
N LEU A 538 57.34 3.45 34.45
CA LEU A 538 57.48 4.16 33.17
C LEU A 538 57.44 3.21 31.97
N GLU A 539 58.06 2.04 32.09
CA GLU A 539 58.06 1.04 31.02
C GLU A 539 56.66 0.43 30.80
N LEU A 540 55.90 0.26 31.88
CA LEU A 540 54.50 -0.18 31.86
C LEU A 540 53.58 0.88 31.25
N MET A 541 53.77 2.16 31.61
CA MET A 541 53.06 3.29 31.01
C MET A 541 53.36 3.42 29.51
N ALA A 542 54.61 3.26 29.09
CA ALA A 542 54.98 3.26 27.68
C ALA A 542 54.40 2.06 26.91
N LYS A 543 54.18 0.90 27.56
CA LYS A 543 53.47 -0.23 26.94
C LYS A 543 51.98 0.09 26.75
N LYS A 544 51.32 0.64 27.78
CA LYS A 544 49.92 1.10 27.70
C LYS A 544 49.72 2.21 26.66
N GLU A 545 50.66 3.15 26.52
CA GLU A 545 50.61 4.19 25.49
C GLU A 545 50.72 3.60 24.07
N ARG A 546 51.58 2.58 23.88
CA ARG A 546 51.67 1.88 22.59
C ARG A 546 50.40 1.10 22.29
N GLU A 547 49.77 0.50 23.29
CA GLU A 547 48.47 -0.18 23.13
C GLU A 547 47.36 0.80 22.78
N SER A 548 47.22 1.92 23.50
CA SER A 548 46.21 2.94 23.18
C SER A 548 46.42 3.58 21.80
N ARG A 549 47.67 3.74 21.34
CA ARG A 549 47.98 4.15 19.96
C ARG A 549 47.55 3.12 18.91
N ARG A 550 47.67 1.82 19.20
CA ARG A 550 47.20 0.75 18.31
C ARG A 550 45.68 0.70 18.28
N GLU A 551 45.02 0.88 19.41
CA GLU A 551 43.56 0.97 19.48
C GLU A 551 43.04 2.21 18.74
N LEU A 552 43.70 3.37 18.90
CA LEU A 552 43.37 4.58 18.15
C LEU A 552 43.51 4.41 16.64
N THR A 553 44.56 3.73 16.18
CA THR A 553 44.76 3.47 14.74
C THR A 553 43.75 2.45 14.19
N ALA A 554 43.37 1.44 14.98
CA ALA A 554 42.30 0.51 14.62
C ALA A 554 40.92 1.20 14.57
N LEU A 555 40.62 2.09 15.52
CA LEU A 555 39.40 2.89 15.49
C LEU A 555 39.39 3.85 14.30
N GLN A 556 40.52 4.47 13.95
CA GLN A 556 40.64 5.31 12.75
C GLN A 556 40.38 4.52 11.47
N SER A 557 40.84 3.26 11.37
CA SER A 557 40.53 2.43 10.19
C SER A 557 39.04 2.05 10.12
N VAL A 558 38.41 1.75 11.26
CA VAL A 558 36.97 1.44 11.31
C VAL A 558 36.14 2.66 10.90
N ILE A 559 36.52 3.86 11.36
CA ILE A 559 35.88 5.11 10.95
C ILE A 559 36.04 5.33 9.44
N ALA A 560 37.24 5.13 8.88
CA ALA A 560 37.46 5.26 7.44
C ALA A 560 36.61 4.27 6.62
N THR A 561 36.49 3.01 7.06
CA THR A 561 35.62 2.03 6.40
C THR A 561 34.13 2.40 6.52
N GLN A 562 33.70 2.94 7.66
CA GLN A 562 32.32 3.43 7.82
C GLN A 562 32.04 4.67 6.97
N GLU A 563 33.02 5.57 6.80
CA GLU A 563 32.90 6.73 5.91
C GLU A 563 32.75 6.29 4.45
N GLU A 564 33.51 5.28 4.00
CA GLU A 564 33.37 4.70 2.66
C GLU A 564 31.99 4.04 2.46
N GLU A 565 31.49 3.27 3.43
CA GLU A 565 30.15 2.67 3.37
C GLU A 565 29.03 3.72 3.32
N LEU A 566 29.13 4.77 4.15
CA LEU A 566 28.18 5.88 4.13
C LEU A 566 28.23 6.65 2.80
N GLN A 567 29.42 6.78 2.20
CA GLN A 567 29.57 7.42 0.88
C GLN A 567 28.91 6.59 -0.23
N VAL A 568 29.04 5.27 -0.19
CA VAL A 568 28.34 4.35 -1.12
C VAL A 568 26.83 4.44 -0.93
N GLN A 569 26.35 4.42 0.32
CA GLN A 569 24.92 4.59 0.62
C GLN A 569 24.37 5.94 0.14
N ALA A 570 25.14 7.03 0.29
CA ALA A 570 24.78 8.34 -0.24
C ALA A 570 24.66 8.32 -1.77
N SER A 571 25.61 7.68 -2.46
CA SER A 571 25.58 7.45 -3.91
C SER A 571 24.31 6.73 -4.35
N ASP A 572 23.93 5.67 -3.64
CA ASP A 572 22.74 4.87 -3.96
C ASP A 572 21.46 5.67 -3.76
N ILE A 573 21.36 6.43 -2.66
CA ILE A 573 20.22 7.33 -2.38
C ILE A 573 20.11 8.41 -3.46
N GLU A 574 21.22 9.01 -3.91
CA GLU A 574 21.21 9.97 -5.00
C GLU A 574 20.75 9.35 -6.32
N SER A 575 21.19 8.12 -6.63
CA SER A 575 20.76 7.41 -7.84
C SER A 575 19.26 7.10 -7.83
N LEU A 576 18.73 6.73 -6.66
CA LEU A 576 17.31 6.47 -6.46
C LEU A 576 16.51 7.78 -6.58
N THR A 577 17.01 8.86 -6.00
CA THR A 577 16.40 10.20 -6.10
C THR A 577 16.32 10.68 -7.55
N ARG A 578 17.39 10.51 -8.33
CA ARG A 578 17.38 10.81 -9.78
C ARG A 578 16.34 9.95 -10.53
N THR A 579 16.24 8.67 -10.18
CA THR A 579 15.26 7.76 -10.78
C THR A 579 13.82 8.16 -10.46
N VAL A 580 13.56 8.57 -9.21
CA VAL A 580 12.26 9.11 -8.79
C VAL A 580 11.93 10.38 -9.55
N GLN A 581 12.88 11.32 -9.67
CA GLN A 581 12.67 12.56 -10.42
C GLN A 581 12.32 12.31 -11.89
N ILE A 582 13.04 11.39 -12.56
CA ILE A 582 12.76 11.01 -13.96
C ILE A 582 11.35 10.41 -14.07
N LYS A 583 10.95 9.57 -13.10
CA LYS A 583 9.59 9.01 -13.08
C LYS A 583 8.53 10.07 -12.83
N GLU A 584 8.77 11.04 -11.94
CA GLU A 584 7.86 12.16 -11.69
C GLU A 584 7.69 13.04 -12.93
N ASP A 585 8.78 13.33 -13.64
CA ASP A 585 8.72 14.15 -14.86
C ASP A 585 8.02 13.39 -15.99
N LEU A 586 8.24 12.08 -16.13
CA LEU A 586 7.46 11.24 -17.04
C LEU A 586 5.97 11.20 -16.67
N ILE A 587 5.63 11.15 -15.37
CA ILE A 587 4.24 11.21 -14.91
C ILE A 587 3.63 12.57 -15.28
N LYS A 588 4.35 13.69 -15.10
CA LYS A 588 3.88 15.02 -15.51
C LYS A 588 3.67 15.10 -17.02
N ASP A 589 4.58 14.55 -17.82
CA ASP A 589 4.46 14.53 -19.28
C ASP A 589 3.26 13.68 -19.74
N LEU A 590 3.06 12.51 -19.13
CA LEU A 590 1.88 11.66 -19.39
C LEU A 590 0.59 12.34 -18.93
N GLN A 591 0.58 13.00 -17.78
CA GLN A 591 -0.57 13.80 -17.32
C GLN A 591 -0.88 14.95 -18.28
N MET A 592 0.14 15.64 -18.80
CA MET A 592 -0.02 16.70 -19.80
C MET A 592 -0.53 16.16 -21.15
N GLN A 593 -0.17 14.93 -21.53
CA GLN A 593 -0.68 14.28 -22.75
C GLN A 593 -2.10 13.73 -22.61
N LEU A 594 -2.52 13.41 -21.38
CA LEU A 594 -3.85 12.86 -21.07
C LEU A 594 -4.90 13.95 -20.80
N VAL A 595 -4.50 15.19 -20.51
CA VAL A 595 -5.41 16.33 -20.33
C VAL A 595 -5.69 16.96 -21.69
N ASP A 596 -6.89 16.76 -22.21
CA ASP A 596 -7.33 17.43 -23.43
C ASP A 596 -7.39 18.95 -23.19
N PRO A 597 -6.78 19.79 -24.05
CA PRO A 597 -6.74 21.25 -23.86
C PRO A 597 -8.13 21.90 -23.87
N GLU A 598 -9.17 21.19 -24.33
CA GLU A 598 -10.57 21.63 -24.26
C GLU A 598 -11.19 21.42 -22.87
N GLU A 599 -10.68 20.52 -22.03
CA GLU A 599 -11.20 20.22 -20.70
C GLU A 599 -10.74 21.24 -19.64
N ILE A 600 -9.59 21.88 -19.82
CA ILE A 600 -9.07 22.91 -18.91
C ILE A 600 -10.05 24.09 -18.73
N PRO A 601 -10.59 24.72 -19.80
CA PRO A 601 -11.60 25.78 -19.64
C PRO A 601 -12.97 25.25 -19.20
N VAL A 602 -13.28 23.97 -19.36
CA VAL A 602 -14.51 23.35 -18.83
C VAL A 602 -14.40 23.17 -17.32
N VAL A 603 -13.25 22.70 -16.82
CA VAL A 603 -12.96 22.55 -15.39
C VAL A 603 -12.91 23.91 -14.70
N GLU A 604 -12.35 24.94 -15.31
CA GLU A 604 -12.38 26.31 -14.77
C GLU A 604 -13.81 26.88 -14.69
N ARG A 605 -14.63 26.67 -15.73
CA ARG A 605 -16.05 27.06 -15.70
C ARG A 605 -16.83 26.31 -14.62
N LEU A 606 -16.64 24.99 -14.52
CA LEU A 606 -17.28 24.18 -13.48
C LEU A 606 -16.81 24.58 -12.08
N THR A 607 -15.53 24.94 -11.92
CA THR A 607 -15.00 25.42 -10.64
C THR A 607 -15.61 26.76 -10.24
N GLN A 608 -15.80 27.67 -11.21
CA GLN A 608 -16.48 28.95 -11.00
C GLN A 608 -17.98 28.76 -10.71
N GLU A 609 -18.66 27.83 -11.40
CA GLU A 609 -20.04 27.46 -11.10
C GLU A 609 -20.17 26.85 -9.70
N VAL A 610 -19.25 25.97 -9.30
CA VAL A 610 -19.21 25.39 -7.95
C VAL A 610 -18.97 26.47 -6.89
N LEU A 611 -18.11 27.46 -7.14
CA LEU A 611 -17.90 28.58 -6.23
C LEU A 611 -19.16 29.44 -6.09
N VAL A 612 -19.83 29.76 -7.20
CA VAL A 612 -21.11 30.50 -7.20
C VAL A 612 -22.22 29.68 -6.50
N LEU A 613 -22.25 28.36 -6.70
CA LEU A 613 -23.18 27.47 -6.00
C LEU A 613 -22.88 27.40 -4.50
N ARG A 614 -21.61 27.38 -4.10
CA ARG A 614 -21.21 27.42 -2.67
C ARG A 614 -21.58 28.76 -2.03
N GLU A 615 -21.42 29.88 -2.72
CA GLU A 615 -21.85 31.19 -2.23
C GLU A 615 -23.38 31.28 -2.14
N LYS A 616 -24.11 30.76 -3.12
CA LYS A 616 -25.58 30.64 -3.07
C LYS A 616 -26.06 29.72 -1.95
N VAL A 617 -25.34 28.63 -1.68
CA VAL A 617 -25.61 27.71 -0.56
C VAL A 617 -25.33 28.41 0.78
N ALA A 618 -24.23 29.15 0.92
CA ALA A 618 -23.95 29.91 2.15
C ALA A 618 -24.99 31.02 2.42
N ILE A 619 -25.49 31.68 1.37
CA ILE A 619 -26.59 32.66 1.48
C ILE A 619 -27.92 31.96 1.80
N ALA A 620 -28.17 30.76 1.27
CA ALA A 620 -29.34 29.95 1.61
C ALA A 620 -29.28 29.39 3.03
N GLU A 621 -28.09 29.01 3.52
CA GLU A 621 -27.85 28.49 4.87
C GLU A 621 -28.03 29.57 5.94
N SER A 622 -27.53 30.79 5.68
CA SER A 622 -27.72 31.94 6.59
C SER A 622 -29.18 32.41 6.66
N ARG A 623 -29.95 32.34 5.57
CA ARG A 623 -31.41 32.58 5.58
C ARG A 623 -32.22 31.40 6.14
N GLY A 624 -31.69 30.19 6.07
CA GLY A 624 -32.35 28.96 6.49
C GLY A 624 -32.33 28.73 8.00
N GLN A 625 -31.33 29.20 8.73
CA GLN A 625 -31.17 28.86 10.16
C GLN A 625 -32.22 29.52 11.08
N GLU A 626 -32.71 30.74 10.82
CA GLU A 626 -33.80 31.35 11.59
C GLU A 626 -35.20 30.83 11.19
N ALA A 627 -35.40 30.49 9.92
CA ALA A 627 -36.66 29.95 9.42
C ALA A 627 -36.86 28.45 9.77
N THR A 628 -35.78 27.67 9.83
CA THR A 628 -35.83 26.23 10.15
C THR A 628 -36.08 25.97 11.63
N GLY A 629 -35.64 26.85 12.54
CA GLY A 629 -35.98 26.77 13.96
C GLY A 629 -37.49 26.85 14.20
N ASN A 630 -38.14 27.86 13.63
CA ASN A 630 -39.59 28.03 13.72
C ASN A 630 -40.35 26.95 12.95
N ARG A 631 -39.87 26.51 11.77
CA ARG A 631 -40.50 25.45 10.98
C ARG A 631 -40.41 24.08 11.65
N ARG A 632 -39.27 23.75 12.27
CA ARG A 632 -39.10 22.49 13.03
C ARG A 632 -40.00 22.45 14.25
N GLN A 633 -40.12 23.56 14.96
CA GLN A 633 -40.98 23.67 16.15
C GLN A 633 -42.47 23.60 15.76
N GLN A 634 -42.84 24.19 14.61
CA GLN A 634 -44.21 24.10 14.09
C GLN A 634 -44.55 22.71 13.52
N LEU A 635 -43.59 22.02 12.88
CA LEU A 635 -43.75 20.64 12.43
C LEU A 635 -43.85 19.65 13.60
N LEU A 636 -43.10 19.89 14.68
CA LEU A 636 -43.23 19.14 15.93
C LEU A 636 -44.64 19.28 16.52
N LEU A 637 -45.17 20.50 16.61
CA LEU A 637 -46.52 20.75 17.10
C LEU A 637 -47.62 20.09 16.23
N THR A 638 -47.45 20.07 14.90
CA THR A 638 -48.42 19.40 14.01
C THR A 638 -48.33 17.87 14.12
N LEU A 639 -47.13 17.30 14.25
CA LEU A 639 -46.93 15.88 14.46
C LEU A 639 -47.47 15.42 15.82
N GLU A 640 -47.26 16.21 16.89
CA GLU A 640 -47.87 15.96 18.21
C GLU A 640 -49.40 15.96 18.12
N GLY A 641 -49.99 16.90 17.37
CA GLY A 641 -51.42 16.93 17.08
C GLY A 641 -51.93 15.67 16.38
N LEU A 642 -51.23 15.21 15.33
CA LEU A 642 -51.58 13.96 14.62
C LEU A 642 -51.45 12.72 15.50
N VAL A 643 -50.44 12.65 16.36
CA VAL A 643 -50.29 11.54 17.32
C VAL A 643 -51.45 11.55 18.32
N ALA A 644 -51.87 12.73 18.79
CA ALA A 644 -53.03 12.83 19.68
C ALA A 644 -54.34 12.39 18.99
N GLU A 645 -54.57 12.77 17.72
CA GLU A 645 -55.76 12.31 16.99
C GLU A 645 -55.71 10.81 16.68
N ARG A 646 -54.54 10.25 16.36
CA ARG A 646 -54.37 8.80 16.20
C ARG A 646 -54.71 8.05 17.50
N ASN A 647 -54.29 8.59 18.65
CA ASN A 647 -54.62 7.99 19.95
C ASN A 647 -56.13 8.04 20.22
N ARG A 648 -56.81 9.16 19.93
CA ARG A 648 -58.28 9.23 20.04
C ARG A 648 -58.99 8.25 19.10
N LEU A 649 -58.48 8.08 17.89
CA LEU A 649 -59.05 7.13 16.92
C LEU A 649 -58.86 5.69 17.39
N ASN A 650 -57.72 5.37 18.01
CA ASN A 650 -57.50 4.09 18.67
C ASN A 650 -58.44 3.87 19.86
N GLU A 651 -58.69 4.88 20.68
CA GLU A 651 -59.65 4.81 21.79
C GLU A 651 -61.07 4.56 21.29
N ALA A 652 -61.49 5.26 20.23
CA ALA A 652 -62.78 5.05 19.58
C ALA A 652 -62.89 3.64 18.98
N LEU A 653 -61.84 3.13 18.32
CA LEU A 653 -61.80 1.75 17.83
C LEU A 653 -61.86 0.72 18.98
N GLN A 654 -61.23 1.00 20.12
CA GLN A 654 -61.31 0.14 21.29
C GLN A 654 -62.72 0.15 21.89
N ALA A 655 -63.37 1.30 21.96
CA ALA A 655 -64.77 1.42 22.36
C ALA A 655 -65.71 0.73 21.35
N GLU A 656 -65.41 0.75 20.05
CA GLU A 656 -66.13 -0.05 19.04
C GLU A 656 -65.99 -1.55 19.31
N ARG A 657 -64.78 -2.02 19.59
CA ARG A 657 -64.54 -3.43 19.94
C ARG A 657 -65.26 -3.83 21.21
N GLN A 658 -65.34 -2.94 22.20
CA GLN A 658 -66.11 -3.18 23.42
C GLN A 658 -67.60 -3.24 23.12
N LEU A 659 -68.12 -2.34 22.29
CA LEU A 659 -69.53 -2.33 21.88
C LEU A 659 -69.87 -3.59 21.09
N CYS A 660 -69.06 -3.97 20.11
CA CYS A 660 -69.19 -5.23 19.37
C CYS A 660 -69.11 -6.44 20.31
N SER A 661 -68.23 -6.42 21.31
CA SER A 661 -68.15 -7.48 22.33
C SER A 661 -69.40 -7.54 23.20
N SER A 662 -69.98 -6.40 23.58
CA SER A 662 -71.26 -6.32 24.29
C SER A 662 -72.38 -6.88 23.40
N LEU A 663 -72.47 -6.43 22.14
CA LEU A 663 -73.48 -6.88 21.17
C LEU A 663 -73.44 -8.40 20.93
N VAL A 664 -72.24 -8.98 20.87
CA VAL A 664 -72.02 -10.43 20.72
C VAL A 664 -72.44 -11.17 21.99
N LYS A 665 -72.14 -10.65 23.19
CA LYS A 665 -72.58 -11.24 24.46
C LYS A 665 -74.11 -11.23 24.63
N PHE A 666 -74.81 -10.28 24.01
CA PHE A 666 -76.27 -10.15 24.08
C PHE A 666 -77.06 -11.08 23.15
N HIS A 667 -76.43 -11.80 22.21
CA HIS A 667 -77.11 -12.77 21.35
C HIS A 667 -77.63 -14.02 22.10
N MET A 668 -77.46 -14.12 23.43
CA MET A 668 -77.75 -15.33 24.23
C MET A 668 -78.89 -15.19 25.28
N HIS A 669 -79.70 -14.11 25.32
CA HIS A 669 -80.82 -13.96 26.29
C HIS A 669 -82.20 -13.73 25.64
N PRO A 670 -83.29 -14.46 25.97
CA PRO A 670 -84.51 -14.60 25.17
C PRO A 670 -85.74 -13.68 25.48
N ASP A 671 -85.57 -12.41 25.90
CA ASP A 671 -86.72 -11.51 26.17
C ASP A 671 -86.78 -10.27 25.25
N SER A 672 -87.86 -10.13 24.47
CA SER A 672 -87.99 -9.19 23.33
C SER A 672 -88.03 -7.69 23.71
N ALA A 673 -88.70 -7.31 24.80
CA ALA A 673 -88.94 -5.88 25.09
C ALA A 673 -87.72 -5.17 25.73
N ALA A 674 -86.94 -5.88 26.56
CA ALA A 674 -85.69 -5.36 27.10
C ALA A 674 -84.59 -5.30 26.02
N ARG A 675 -84.60 -6.26 25.07
CA ARG A 675 -83.72 -6.26 23.90
C ARG A 675 -83.86 -5.00 23.06
N ASP A 676 -85.08 -4.56 22.77
CA ASP A 676 -85.29 -3.39 21.91
C ASP A 676 -84.77 -2.10 22.57
N HIS A 677 -85.00 -1.93 23.87
CA HIS A 677 -84.47 -0.76 24.61
C HIS A 677 -82.94 -0.78 24.69
N THR A 678 -82.32 -1.92 24.98
CA THR A 678 -80.86 -2.03 25.04
C THR A 678 -80.22 -1.91 23.66
N LEU A 679 -80.80 -2.51 22.61
CA LEU A 679 -80.36 -2.31 21.23
C LEU A 679 -80.46 -0.85 20.82
N GLN A 680 -81.49 -0.13 21.27
CA GLN A 680 -81.62 1.30 21.02
C GLN A 680 -80.50 2.11 21.69
N VAL A 681 -80.13 1.77 22.94
CA VAL A 681 -78.99 2.36 23.65
C VAL A 681 -77.66 2.04 22.96
N GLU A 682 -77.46 0.80 22.52
CA GLU A 682 -76.25 0.40 21.79
C GLU A 682 -76.17 1.05 20.40
N LEU A 683 -77.30 1.20 19.69
CA LEU A 683 -77.36 1.93 18.42
C LEU A 683 -77.07 3.43 18.60
N GLU A 684 -77.50 4.02 19.72
CA GLU A 684 -77.15 5.39 20.07
C GLU A 684 -75.67 5.53 20.44
N GLY A 685 -75.11 4.52 21.13
CA GLY A 685 -73.67 4.36 21.36
C GLY A 685 -72.87 4.28 20.06
N VAL A 686 -73.29 3.45 19.11
CA VAL A 686 -72.67 3.34 17.77
C VAL A 686 -72.77 4.66 17.00
N ARG A 687 -73.93 5.34 17.02
CA ARG A 687 -74.08 6.64 16.36
C ARG A 687 -73.14 7.69 16.94
N LYS A 688 -73.01 7.73 18.27
CA LYS A 688 -72.07 8.65 18.95
C LYS A 688 -70.62 8.31 18.62
N LEU A 689 -70.28 7.03 18.61
CA LEU A 689 -68.94 6.56 18.29
C LEU A 689 -68.56 6.85 16.84
N ARG A 690 -69.50 6.66 15.91
CA ARG A 690 -69.34 7.04 14.51
C ARG A 690 -69.12 8.55 14.37
N GLY A 691 -69.87 9.39 15.09
CA GLY A 691 -69.64 10.84 15.10
C GLY A 691 -68.24 11.20 15.61
N GLN A 692 -67.78 10.56 16.69
CA GLN A 692 -66.42 10.76 17.21
C GLN A 692 -65.32 10.34 16.22
N LEU A 693 -65.52 9.24 15.50
CA LEU A 693 -64.59 8.78 14.46
C LEU A 693 -64.57 9.73 13.25
N GLU A 694 -65.73 10.18 12.79
CA GLU A 694 -65.85 11.15 11.70
C GLU A 694 -65.19 12.48 12.06
N GLU A 695 -65.36 12.97 13.30
CA GLU A 695 -64.67 14.17 13.78
C GLU A 695 -63.15 13.99 13.88
N ALA A 696 -62.67 12.86 14.41
CA ALA A 696 -61.24 12.57 14.53
C ALA A 696 -60.56 12.44 13.16
N LEU A 697 -61.25 11.78 12.21
CA LEU A 697 -60.80 11.69 10.82
C LEU A 697 -60.79 13.05 10.12
N GLY A 698 -61.82 13.87 10.33
CA GLY A 698 -61.89 15.23 9.81
C GLY A 698 -60.72 16.08 10.30
N ARG A 699 -60.43 16.06 11.61
CA ARG A 699 -59.28 16.79 12.20
C ARG A 699 -57.95 16.27 11.70
N SER A 700 -57.79 14.94 11.55
CA SER A 700 -56.58 14.35 10.98
C SER A 700 -56.35 14.76 9.52
N LEU A 701 -57.42 14.83 8.71
CA LEU A 701 -57.34 15.33 7.34
C LEU A 701 -56.98 16.82 7.30
N GLU A 702 -57.51 17.63 8.20
CA GLU A 702 -57.10 19.04 8.33
C GLU A 702 -55.63 19.17 8.71
N PHE A 703 -55.12 18.37 9.65
CA PHE A 703 -53.69 18.36 10.01
C PHE A 703 -52.80 17.91 8.85
N LEU A 704 -53.23 16.91 8.08
CA LEU A 704 -52.52 16.47 6.87
C LEU A 704 -52.51 17.54 5.78
N ASN A 705 -53.65 18.21 5.52
CA ASN A 705 -53.71 19.32 4.58
C ASN A 705 -52.81 20.50 5.00
N ARG A 706 -52.66 20.75 6.31
CA ARG A 706 -51.74 21.78 6.82
C ARG A 706 -50.27 21.39 6.62
N LEU A 707 -49.94 20.11 6.69
CA LEU A 707 -48.60 19.60 6.34
C LEU A 707 -48.34 19.70 4.84
N GLU A 708 -49.31 19.30 4.01
CA GLU A 708 -49.17 19.29 2.55
C GLU A 708 -49.09 20.71 1.96
N THR A 709 -49.79 21.69 2.56
CA THR A 709 -49.65 23.11 2.21
C THR A 709 -48.36 23.76 2.71
N GLN A 710 -47.70 23.21 3.74
CA GLN A 710 -46.40 23.69 4.22
C GLN A 710 -45.24 23.29 3.31
N ASP A 711 -45.36 22.21 2.55
CA ASP A 711 -44.36 21.80 1.56
C ASP A 711 -44.42 22.62 0.25
N ALA A 712 -45.55 23.26 -0.04
CA ALA A 712 -45.73 24.06 -1.26
C ALA A 712 -45.21 25.52 -1.20
N ILE A 713 -44.83 26.04 -0.03
CA ILE A 713 -44.36 27.43 0.14
C ILE A 713 -42.82 27.55 0.14
N GLY A 714 -42.10 26.42 0.06
CA GLY A 714 -40.64 26.37 0.04
C GLY A 714 -40.08 25.69 -1.19
N GLY A 715 -40.47 26.11 -2.40
CA GLY A 715 -39.91 25.59 -3.65
C GLY A 715 -40.12 26.58 -4.78
N GLY A 716 -39.04 27.25 -5.20
CA GLY A 716 -39.00 27.99 -6.45
C GLY A 716 -39.24 27.04 -7.62
N GLU A 717 -40.14 27.46 -8.50
CA GLU A 717 -40.42 26.98 -9.87
C GLU A 717 -39.76 25.65 -10.27
N GLN A 718 -40.48 24.55 -10.06
CA GLN A 718 -40.40 23.38 -10.92
C GLN A 718 -41.77 23.19 -11.59
N GLU A 719 -41.73 23.11 -12.93
CA GLU A 719 -42.87 22.93 -13.82
C GLU A 719 -43.82 21.84 -13.33
N ARG A 720 -45.07 22.23 -13.08
CA ARG A 720 -46.17 21.28 -12.85
C ARG A 720 -46.55 20.62 -14.18
N VAL A 721 -46.08 19.40 -14.41
CA VAL A 721 -46.77 18.47 -15.34
C VAL A 721 -47.98 17.88 -14.61
N ARG A 722 -49.15 18.41 -14.95
CA ARG A 722 -50.45 17.97 -14.45
C ARG A 722 -50.86 16.70 -15.20
N VAL A 723 -50.65 15.52 -14.62
CA VAL A 723 -51.26 14.29 -15.13
C VAL A 723 -52.59 14.08 -14.41
N LEU A 724 -53.68 14.35 -15.12
CA LEU A 724 -55.03 13.95 -14.73
C LEU A 724 -55.16 12.42 -14.87
N PRO A 725 -55.75 11.70 -13.89
CA PRO A 725 -56.07 10.30 -14.05
C PRO A 725 -57.40 10.17 -14.79
N GLN A 726 -57.37 9.65 -16.02
CA GLN A 726 -58.55 9.17 -16.73
C GLN A 726 -58.45 7.66 -16.89
N HIS A 727 -59.13 6.93 -16.02
CA HIS A 727 -59.73 5.65 -16.37
C HIS A 727 -61.15 5.62 -15.82
N ALA A 728 -62.10 5.78 -16.74
CA ALA A 728 -63.47 5.31 -16.60
C ALA A 728 -63.92 4.83 -17.99
N PHE A 729 -64.26 3.54 -18.04
CA PHE A 729 -64.61 2.66 -19.16
C PHE A 729 -63.48 2.08 -20.00
#